data_AF-A0A1G4ISZ9-F1
#
_entry.id   AF-A0A1G4ISZ9-F1
#
_cell.length_a   1.000
_cell.length_b   1.000
_cell.length_c   1.000
_cell.angle_alpha   90.00
_cell.angle_beta   90.00
_cell.angle_gamma   90.00
#
_symmetry.space_group_name_H-M   'P 1'
#
loop_
_entity.id
_entity.type
_entity.pdbx_description
1 polymer ?
#
loop_
_entity_poly.entity_id
_entity_poly.type
_entity_poly.pdbx_seq_one_letter_code
_entity_poly.pdbx_strand_id
1 'polypeptide(L)'
;MASPPGTPDARRDGLNYEFTPIGYTEGKASSRSTPNTASKKRPPHDESILSQEDGHGSGPKRARKLDDTLNSTRIFNDSSFEDTLPSQIGIPNLPNTDGKTVLDSVERDGESGGASNPLKEQQDSLYKLNLENYNLRVKCNSLLKFLNNVTDEGELKKNLDIISELQEWKTKYQKLASSYRDLQLKFDQIDRNDPDRHQKETALHNEKLRDLETKLKEYRHSANKSRDVIAQLEKNLTTSTQQSRTLNEHLETQTQSQRQAIETLKSKISQNYRLIEEREASIEELNSKLGGEVKARESLETQTKVYAQRIEELEKQLHEYEIKIQDIQQSLEKARKDLGAASGRRSSREEIHTPEKVRVQTEIDQTLAKNRELRAQMAKLKANSNVFESDINSRDMKIKALESEIRNLHEQFSSQGMVIEEGKARYERLKSLSAELQKALLEKDEIKRDNDRLRQQIVSQATRSPGLKENARKAQESKIQAEKLKIKIKNLERDLDSANKEAEILRHEHKVEMENIRTQLGNSDMEPLLAKHKLEKEVSILKLELESLRETKDREISLLENRYELLKQENKQLNQQREAHTGQSQKKLSERQAEIDELAQRCSDLTMEKVKLNKELGQSQESQAEMKKELARVTARLEYVTKEFIKYRELYGSKAPDSETSRFNEKWAEKFRSMKQKLLHELKSLQEENLALEKRLLENQQRPPRSASPDLRKLSLQDQVDYYKLRYHREVEHNNDLKVMNEYLNRVLRASSRHVRLDIMKLENEALTDLWPEYPYRGHLRFKTVALMVLAMVRVQRASTKKRWDAQRITYLRQKIALDQDRVTW
;
A
#
# COMPACT_ATOMS: atom_id res chain seq x y z
N MET A 1 38.50 35.11 -20.18
CA MET A 1 38.27 34.12 -21.24
C MET A 1 37.94 32.78 -20.61
N ALA A 2 36.73 32.27 -20.81
CA ALA A 2 36.31 30.88 -20.61
C ALA A 2 34.85 30.80 -21.09
N SER A 3 34.47 29.77 -21.86
CA SER A 3 33.13 29.66 -22.45
C SER A 3 32.24 28.70 -21.65
N PRO A 4 30.92 28.93 -21.58
CA PRO A 4 29.99 27.97 -20.98
C PRO A 4 29.71 26.78 -21.92
N PRO A 5 29.55 25.55 -21.42
CA PRO A 5 29.04 24.43 -22.21
C PRO A 5 27.52 24.51 -22.35
N GLY A 6 27.01 24.34 -23.58
CA GLY A 6 25.58 24.35 -23.87
C GLY A 6 24.96 22.95 -23.97
N THR A 7 23.66 22.85 -23.70
CA THR A 7 22.84 21.64 -23.91
C THR A 7 22.36 21.54 -25.36
N PRO A 8 22.38 20.35 -26.00
CA PRO A 8 21.81 20.16 -27.34
C PRO A 8 20.31 19.84 -27.28
N ASP A 9 19.52 20.54 -28.11
CA ASP A 9 18.15 20.13 -28.46
C ASP A 9 18.15 18.88 -29.35
N ALA A 10 17.11 18.04 -29.22
CA ALA A 10 16.88 16.90 -30.08
C ALA A 10 15.46 16.89 -30.65
N ARG A 11 15.34 17.18 -31.95
CA ARG A 11 14.11 16.96 -32.75
C ARG A 11 14.47 16.53 -34.18
N ARG A 12 13.54 15.75 -34.75
CA ARG A 12 13.45 15.24 -36.13
C ARG A 12 14.21 13.95 -36.47
N ASP A 13 13.43 13.03 -37.02
CA ASP A 13 13.60 12.34 -38.31
C ASP A 13 14.99 11.74 -38.58
N GLY A 14 15.21 10.42 -38.70
CA GLY A 14 14.26 9.32 -38.97
C GLY A 14 14.37 8.86 -40.42
N LEU A 15 15.08 7.76 -40.65
CA LEU A 15 15.19 7.08 -41.96
C LEU A 15 15.47 5.59 -41.76
N ASN A 16 14.88 4.76 -42.62
CA ASN A 16 14.90 3.29 -42.52
C ASN A 16 16.14 2.70 -43.19
N TYR A 17 16.58 1.51 -42.75
CA TYR A 17 17.08 0.47 -43.66
C TYR A 17 16.79 -0.93 -43.09
N GLU A 18 16.03 -1.72 -43.85
CA GLU A 18 15.92 -3.18 -43.71
C GLU A 18 16.46 -3.88 -44.97
N PHE A 19 16.67 -5.19 -44.85
CA PHE A 19 16.76 -6.19 -45.93
C PHE A 19 18.11 -6.54 -46.61
N THR A 20 18.61 -7.73 -46.23
CA THR A 20 19.12 -8.89 -47.02
C THR A 20 19.21 -8.79 -48.56
N PRO A 21 20.18 -9.49 -49.24
CA PRO A 21 20.15 -10.98 -49.29
C PRO A 21 21.47 -11.76 -49.57
N ILE A 22 21.39 -13.11 -49.47
CA ILE A 22 21.98 -14.19 -50.32
C ILE A 22 21.56 -15.54 -49.68
N GLY A 23 21.12 -16.60 -50.37
CA GLY A 23 20.97 -16.82 -51.82
C GLY A 23 19.94 -17.93 -52.15
N TYR A 24 19.84 -18.31 -53.44
CA TYR A 24 18.78 -19.13 -54.02
C TYR A 24 19.01 -20.66 -53.99
N THR A 25 17.91 -21.42 -54.10
CA THR A 25 17.79 -22.54 -55.06
C THR A 25 16.39 -22.57 -55.70
N GLU A 26 16.28 -23.31 -56.81
CA GLU A 26 15.17 -23.40 -57.78
C GLU A 26 13.85 -23.98 -57.21
N GLY A 27 12.68 -23.83 -57.84
CA GLY A 27 12.34 -23.09 -59.06
C GLY A 27 11.34 -23.82 -59.97
N LYS A 28 10.09 -23.32 -60.11
CA LYS A 28 9.17 -23.63 -61.22
C LYS A 28 8.01 -22.62 -61.28
N ALA A 29 7.56 -22.29 -62.48
CA ALA A 29 6.56 -21.24 -62.73
C ALA A 29 5.26 -21.81 -63.33
N SER A 30 4.14 -21.10 -63.11
CA SER A 30 3.11 -20.92 -64.14
C SER A 30 2.25 -19.68 -63.90
N SER A 31 1.59 -19.23 -64.98
CA SER A 31 0.52 -18.22 -65.13
C SER A 31 -0.10 -17.58 -63.86
N ARG A 32 -0.18 -16.25 -63.64
CA ARG A 32 -0.46 -15.04 -64.49
C ARG A 32 -1.91 -14.54 -64.38
N SER A 33 -2.06 -13.20 -64.32
CA SER A 33 -3.22 -12.35 -64.66
C SER A 33 -4.49 -12.28 -63.76
N THR A 34 -4.49 -11.21 -62.94
CA THR A 34 -5.51 -10.13 -62.83
C THR A 34 -6.82 -10.31 -62.02
N PRO A 35 -7.43 -9.20 -61.51
CA PRO A 35 -8.38 -9.22 -60.39
C PRO A 35 -9.74 -8.52 -60.69
N ASN A 36 -10.52 -8.24 -59.62
CA ASN A 36 -11.75 -7.42 -59.55
C ASN A 36 -13.02 -8.06 -60.19
N THR A 37 -14.26 -7.81 -59.70
CA THR A 37 -14.72 -6.86 -58.67
C THR A 37 -16.01 -7.33 -57.94
N ALA A 38 -16.19 -6.87 -56.71
CA ALA A 38 -17.46 -6.44 -56.08
C ALA A 38 -18.72 -7.38 -56.02
N SER A 39 -18.95 -7.87 -54.79
CA SER A 39 -20.15 -7.55 -53.95
C SER A 39 -21.33 -8.54 -53.82
N LYS A 40 -22.01 -8.35 -52.66
CA LYS A 40 -23.43 -8.64 -52.29
C LYS A 40 -23.80 -9.97 -51.60
N LYS A 41 -24.47 -9.77 -50.44
CA LYS A 41 -25.53 -10.58 -49.78
C LYS A 41 -25.16 -11.85 -48.96
N ARG A 42 -24.92 -11.59 -47.66
CA ARG A 42 -25.56 -12.26 -46.48
C ARG A 42 -27.12 -12.28 -46.60
N PRO A 43 -27.90 -12.94 -45.70
CA PRO A 43 -27.62 -13.97 -44.66
C PRO A 43 -28.63 -15.17 -44.84
N PRO A 44 -29.26 -15.84 -43.83
CA PRO A 44 -29.01 -16.03 -42.38
C PRO A 44 -29.09 -17.50 -41.87
N HIS A 45 -28.95 -17.64 -40.53
CA HIS A 45 -29.41 -18.74 -39.66
C HIS A 45 -28.78 -20.14 -39.83
N ASP A 46 -28.86 -21.02 -38.82
CA ASP A 46 -28.65 -20.92 -37.35
C ASP A 46 -28.93 -22.31 -36.74
N GLU A 47 -28.54 -22.48 -35.47
CA GLU A 47 -28.97 -23.58 -34.59
C GLU A 47 -28.59 -25.03 -35.01
N SER A 48 -28.52 -26.03 -34.12
CA SER A 48 -28.19 -26.08 -32.68
C SER A 48 -28.00 -27.58 -32.28
N ILE A 49 -27.92 -27.86 -30.98
CA ILE A 49 -28.22 -29.15 -30.32
C ILE A 49 -27.17 -30.28 -30.44
N LEU A 50 -26.49 -30.50 -29.30
CA LEU A 50 -26.30 -31.77 -28.54
C LEU A 50 -26.00 -33.08 -29.33
N SER A 51 -24.86 -33.74 -29.09
CA SER A 51 -24.63 -34.75 -28.02
C SER A 51 -25.46 -36.04 -28.15
N GLN A 52 -24.80 -37.21 -28.09
CA GLN A 52 -24.91 -38.17 -26.97
C GLN A 52 -23.85 -39.30 -27.10
N GLU A 53 -23.68 -40.08 -26.03
CA GLU A 53 -22.72 -41.17 -25.86
C GLU A 53 -23.28 -42.57 -26.27
N ASP A 54 -22.45 -43.59 -26.07
CA ASP A 54 -22.77 -45.02 -25.91
C ASP A 54 -23.15 -45.91 -27.12
N GLY A 55 -22.41 -47.03 -27.22
CA GLY A 55 -23.07 -48.27 -26.78
C GLY A 55 -22.98 -49.52 -27.65
N HIS A 56 -21.79 -50.11 -27.80
CA HIS A 56 -21.56 -51.50 -28.28
C HIS A 56 -22.01 -51.86 -29.73
N GLY A 57 -21.36 -52.79 -30.44
CA GLY A 57 -20.08 -53.44 -30.19
C GLY A 57 -19.89 -54.73 -31.00
N SER A 58 -18.74 -54.89 -31.67
CA SER A 58 -18.22 -56.17 -32.18
C SER A 58 -16.73 -56.05 -32.53
N GLY A 59 -15.91 -57.00 -32.10
CA GLY A 59 -14.47 -57.09 -32.45
C GLY A 59 -14.21 -58.18 -33.51
N PRO A 60 -12.94 -58.45 -33.93
CA PRO A 60 -11.67 -58.15 -33.25
C PRO A 60 -10.65 -57.44 -34.21
N LYS A 61 -9.30 -57.49 -34.16
CA LYS A 61 -8.30 -58.29 -33.39
C LYS A 61 -6.92 -57.56 -33.29
N ARG A 62 -6.30 -57.70 -32.11
CA ARG A 62 -4.87 -57.68 -31.68
C ARG A 62 -3.74 -57.66 -32.76
N ALA A 63 -2.51 -57.16 -32.50
CA ALA A 63 -1.92 -56.42 -31.36
C ALA A 63 -0.48 -55.86 -31.66
N ARG A 64 0.11 -55.14 -30.69
CA ARG A 64 1.44 -54.47 -30.66
C ARG A 64 2.67 -55.42 -30.67
N LYS A 65 3.84 -54.98 -31.20
CA LYS A 65 5.10 -54.68 -30.42
C LYS A 65 6.40 -54.44 -31.24
N LEU A 66 7.17 -53.44 -30.79
CA LEU A 66 8.64 -53.31 -30.55
C LEU A 66 9.73 -53.82 -31.53
N ASP A 67 10.67 -52.90 -31.76
CA ASP A 67 12.16 -52.96 -31.77
C ASP A 67 12.98 -53.80 -32.76
N ASP A 68 14.06 -53.15 -33.24
CA ASP A 68 15.26 -53.72 -33.85
C ASP A 68 15.98 -54.74 -32.95
N THR A 69 16.53 -55.79 -33.55
CA THR A 69 17.83 -56.36 -33.11
C THR A 69 18.48 -57.17 -34.23
N LEU A 70 19.81 -57.12 -34.30
CA LEU A 70 20.62 -57.80 -35.32
C LEU A 70 20.78 -59.31 -35.06
N ASN A 71 20.73 -60.10 -36.12
CA ASN A 71 21.53 -61.33 -36.32
C ASN A 71 21.73 -61.47 -37.84
N SER A 72 22.95 -61.48 -38.39
CA SER A 72 23.99 -62.51 -38.23
C SER A 72 23.55 -63.88 -38.73
N THR A 73 23.97 -64.25 -39.95
CA THR A 73 25.13 -65.14 -40.13
C THR A 73 25.80 -64.95 -41.49
N ARG A 74 27.11 -64.77 -41.45
CA ARG A 74 28.09 -64.79 -42.56
C ARG A 74 28.50 -66.25 -42.82
N ILE A 75 28.82 -66.64 -44.06
CA ILE A 75 29.87 -67.66 -44.38
C ILE A 75 30.08 -67.78 -45.92
N PHE A 76 31.35 -67.59 -46.34
CA PHE A 76 32.07 -67.96 -47.58
C PHE A 76 31.40 -67.85 -49.00
N ASN A 77 32.14 -67.63 -50.09
CA ASN A 77 33.61 -67.56 -50.26
C ASN A 77 34.05 -66.51 -51.30
N ASP A 78 35.35 -66.19 -51.29
CA ASP A 78 36.02 -65.33 -52.27
C ASP A 78 36.40 -66.03 -53.60
N SER A 79 36.80 -65.21 -54.57
CA SER A 79 37.64 -65.53 -55.75
C SER A 79 37.00 -66.24 -56.96
N SER A 80 36.69 -65.40 -57.94
CA SER A 80 37.03 -65.57 -59.37
C SER A 80 38.05 -66.65 -59.74
N PHE A 81 37.81 -67.29 -60.88
CA PHE A 81 38.80 -67.97 -61.72
C PHE A 81 38.77 -67.32 -63.11
N GLU A 82 39.93 -67.17 -63.76
CA GLU A 82 40.07 -66.63 -65.13
C GLU A 82 40.83 -67.64 -66.03
N ASP A 83 41.02 -67.28 -67.29
CA ASP A 83 41.05 -68.21 -68.44
C ASP A 83 42.41 -68.92 -68.75
N THR A 84 42.36 -69.87 -69.69
CA THR A 84 43.44 -70.44 -70.53
C THR A 84 44.53 -71.38 -69.94
N LEU A 85 44.50 -72.65 -70.40
CA LEU A 85 45.47 -73.39 -71.26
C LEU A 85 46.99 -73.03 -71.19
N PRO A 86 47.99 -73.96 -71.40
CA PRO A 86 47.99 -74.89 -72.57
C PRO A 86 48.86 -76.19 -72.56
N SER A 87 48.77 -76.96 -73.67
CA SER A 87 49.86 -77.76 -74.33
C SER A 87 50.24 -79.16 -73.72
N GLN A 88 50.86 -80.15 -74.43
CA GLN A 88 51.41 -80.26 -75.81
C GLN A 88 51.70 -81.75 -76.25
N ILE A 89 51.89 -82.02 -77.57
CA ILE A 89 52.56 -83.20 -78.23
C ILE A 89 51.91 -84.61 -78.08
N GLY A 90 51.75 -85.50 -79.09
CA GLY A 90 51.91 -85.46 -80.56
C GLY A 90 52.27 -86.83 -81.21
N ILE A 91 51.90 -87.06 -82.51
CA ILE A 91 52.58 -87.96 -83.52
C ILE A 91 52.35 -89.51 -83.36
N PRO A 92 52.25 -90.40 -84.41
CA PRO A 92 51.85 -90.28 -85.84
C PRO A 92 50.96 -91.45 -86.46
N ASN A 93 50.61 -91.30 -87.76
CA ASN A 93 50.59 -92.31 -88.86
C ASN A 93 49.59 -93.51 -89.01
N LEU A 94 48.94 -93.52 -90.20
CA LEU A 94 48.77 -94.65 -91.18
C LEU A 94 47.84 -95.86 -90.85
N PRO A 95 47.36 -96.65 -91.85
CA PRO A 95 47.18 -96.40 -93.29
C PRO A 95 45.83 -96.90 -93.90
N ASN A 96 45.69 -96.70 -95.22
CA ASN A 96 45.01 -97.53 -96.24
C ASN A 96 43.47 -97.76 -96.28
N THR A 97 42.96 -97.41 -97.47
CA THR A 97 41.93 -98.05 -98.29
C THR A 97 41.92 -99.58 -98.29
N ASP A 98 40.76 -100.23 -98.53
CA ASP A 98 40.45 -100.76 -99.89
C ASP A 98 39.07 -101.42 -100.09
N GLY A 99 38.59 -101.33 -101.35
CA GLY A 99 38.20 -102.51 -102.15
C GLY A 99 36.81 -103.15 -102.06
N LYS A 100 36.00 -102.98 -103.12
CA LYS A 100 35.21 -104.05 -103.81
C LYS A 100 34.72 -103.52 -105.18
N THR A 101 35.35 -103.76 -106.33
CA THR A 101 35.70 -105.01 -107.08
C THR A 101 34.51 -105.79 -107.66
N VAL A 102 34.49 -105.95 -109.00
CA VAL A 102 33.65 -106.90 -109.75
C VAL A 102 34.36 -107.33 -111.06
N LEU A 103 34.89 -108.57 -111.11
CA LEU A 103 34.77 -109.64 -112.15
C LEU A 103 35.07 -109.35 -113.67
N ASP A 104 35.45 -110.31 -114.55
CA ASP A 104 35.97 -111.71 -114.46
C ASP A 104 36.54 -112.20 -115.85
N SER A 105 37.17 -113.39 -115.87
CA SER A 105 37.98 -114.10 -116.91
C SER A 105 37.29 -114.48 -118.25
N VAL A 106 37.89 -114.87 -119.41
CA VAL A 106 39.27 -115.15 -119.95
C VAL A 106 39.67 -116.66 -120.23
N GLU A 107 40.21 -116.99 -121.44
CA GLU A 107 40.98 -118.23 -121.89
C GLU A 107 40.23 -119.61 -121.98
N ARG A 108 40.67 -120.83 -122.48
CA ARG A 108 41.79 -121.43 -123.31
C ARG A 108 41.66 -122.95 -123.71
N ASP A 109 41.94 -123.26 -124.99
CA ASP A 109 42.75 -124.32 -125.68
C ASP A 109 42.61 -125.87 -125.55
N GLY A 110 42.32 -126.58 -126.67
CA GLY A 110 42.86 -127.94 -127.01
C GLY A 110 41.93 -129.19 -127.05
N GLU A 111 42.45 -130.41 -127.28
CA GLU A 111 43.03 -130.93 -128.55
C GLU A 111 43.08 -132.49 -128.62
N SER A 112 42.98 -133.12 -129.81
CA SER A 112 43.41 -134.52 -130.17
C SER A 112 42.93 -134.93 -131.59
N GLY A 113 43.61 -135.87 -132.28
CA GLY A 113 43.25 -136.34 -133.65
C GLY A 113 43.93 -137.67 -134.07
N GLY A 114 43.71 -138.14 -135.31
CA GLY A 114 44.18 -139.48 -135.73
C GLY A 114 44.19 -139.84 -137.23
N ALA A 115 45.29 -139.55 -137.91
CA ALA A 115 45.83 -140.29 -139.08
C ALA A 115 44.97 -140.50 -140.36
N SER A 116 44.80 -139.46 -141.19
CA SER A 116 45.14 -139.55 -142.63
C SER A 116 45.17 -138.17 -143.32
N ASN A 117 46.35 -137.76 -143.82
CA ASN A 117 46.58 -136.47 -144.49
C ASN A 117 46.29 -135.20 -143.62
N PRO A 118 46.74 -133.99 -144.01
CA PRO A 118 47.39 -133.12 -143.02
C PRO A 118 46.61 -131.87 -142.53
N LEU A 119 47.13 -131.32 -141.44
CA LEU A 119 46.97 -129.96 -140.87
C LEU A 119 45.59 -129.51 -140.36
N LYS A 120 44.47 -129.93 -140.94
CA LYS A 120 43.19 -129.23 -140.67
C LYS A 120 42.54 -129.53 -139.32
N GLU A 121 42.62 -130.77 -138.83
CA GLU A 121 41.85 -131.25 -137.67
C GLU A 121 42.35 -130.72 -136.31
N GLN A 122 43.64 -130.36 -136.19
CA GLN A 122 44.19 -129.77 -134.97
C GLN A 122 43.52 -128.43 -134.64
N GLN A 123 43.13 -127.67 -135.67
CA GLN A 123 42.61 -126.31 -135.54
C GLN A 123 41.23 -126.25 -134.86
N ASP A 124 40.31 -127.17 -135.19
CA ASP A 124 38.96 -127.22 -134.63
C ASP A 124 38.98 -127.67 -133.15
N SER A 125 39.90 -128.57 -132.80
CA SER A 125 40.02 -129.09 -131.44
C SER A 125 40.64 -128.05 -130.50
N LEU A 126 41.61 -127.24 -130.96
CA LEU A 126 42.13 -126.08 -130.23
C LEU A 126 41.05 -125.06 -129.84
N TYR A 127 39.99 -124.94 -130.63
CA TYR A 127 38.85 -124.06 -130.35
C TYR A 127 37.91 -124.60 -129.25
N LYS A 128 37.96 -125.90 -128.94
CA LYS A 128 36.94 -126.55 -128.10
C LYS A 128 37.14 -126.30 -126.60
N LEU A 129 38.30 -126.61 -126.03
CA LEU A 129 38.62 -126.27 -124.64
C LEU A 129 38.68 -124.76 -124.39
N ASN A 130 38.83 -123.94 -125.45
CA ASN A 130 38.69 -122.47 -125.37
C ASN A 130 37.33 -122.05 -124.80
N LEU A 131 36.28 -122.84 -125.06
CA LEU A 131 34.97 -122.65 -124.44
C LEU A 131 34.90 -123.16 -122.98
N GLU A 132 35.66 -124.22 -122.66
CA GLU A 132 35.58 -124.92 -121.37
C GLU A 132 36.34 -124.20 -120.25
N ASN A 133 37.54 -123.67 -120.50
CA ASN A 133 38.30 -122.88 -119.51
C ASN A 133 37.52 -121.60 -119.10
N TYR A 134 36.90 -120.92 -120.07
CA TYR A 134 36.08 -119.74 -119.83
C TYR A 134 34.89 -120.06 -118.90
N ASN A 135 34.19 -121.16 -119.20
CA ASN A 135 33.08 -121.67 -118.40
C ASN A 135 33.53 -122.10 -116.98
N LEU A 136 34.74 -122.65 -116.85
CA LEU A 136 35.37 -122.98 -115.57
C LEU A 136 35.69 -121.74 -114.73
N ARG A 137 36.27 -120.68 -115.30
CA ARG A 137 36.66 -119.49 -114.52
C ARG A 137 35.44 -118.70 -114.02
N VAL A 138 34.38 -118.59 -114.83
CA VAL A 138 33.07 -118.03 -114.41
C VAL A 138 32.49 -118.81 -113.21
N LYS A 139 32.62 -120.15 -113.21
CA LYS A 139 32.21 -120.98 -112.05
C LYS A 139 33.09 -120.72 -110.83
N CYS A 140 34.41 -120.59 -110.98
CA CYS A 140 35.31 -120.28 -109.86
C CYS A 140 35.00 -118.93 -109.21
N ASN A 141 34.77 -117.86 -109.99
CA ASN A 141 34.49 -116.53 -109.43
C ASN A 141 33.08 -116.44 -108.81
N SER A 142 32.11 -117.19 -109.36
CA SER A 142 30.81 -117.42 -108.72
C SER A 142 30.96 -118.04 -107.32
N LEU A 143 31.78 -119.09 -107.19
CA LEU A 143 32.05 -119.75 -105.91
C LEU A 143 32.77 -118.82 -104.91
N LEU A 144 33.77 -118.06 -105.39
CA LEU A 144 34.56 -117.12 -104.58
C LEU A 144 33.69 -116.04 -103.94
N LYS A 145 32.69 -115.52 -104.68
CA LYS A 145 31.70 -114.57 -104.18
C LYS A 145 30.77 -115.15 -103.11
N PHE A 146 30.48 -116.45 -103.16
CA PHE A 146 29.59 -117.09 -102.19
C PHE A 146 30.31 -117.35 -100.86
N LEU A 147 31.55 -117.82 -100.90
CA LEU A 147 32.39 -118.01 -99.71
C LEU A 147 32.61 -116.68 -98.95
N ASN A 148 33.00 -115.62 -99.65
CA ASN A 148 33.30 -114.29 -99.07
C ASN A 148 32.11 -113.56 -98.40
N ASN A 149 30.90 -114.14 -98.42
CA ASN A 149 29.71 -113.63 -97.72
C ASN A 149 29.19 -114.61 -96.64
N VAL A 150 29.77 -115.80 -96.50
CA VAL A 150 29.29 -116.88 -95.62
C VAL A 150 30.34 -117.31 -94.58
N THR A 151 31.64 -117.09 -94.83
CA THR A 151 32.70 -117.39 -93.85
C THR A 151 33.01 -116.21 -92.93
N ASP A 152 32.53 -116.31 -91.70
CA ASP A 152 33.00 -115.72 -90.43
C ASP A 152 33.15 -114.19 -90.26
N GLU A 153 33.58 -113.41 -91.27
CA GLU A 153 33.96 -111.99 -91.08
C GLU A 153 32.83 -111.12 -90.48
N GLY A 154 31.58 -111.40 -90.85
CA GLY A 154 30.41 -110.62 -90.43
C GLY A 154 29.98 -110.81 -88.98
N GLU A 155 30.27 -111.98 -88.37
CA GLU A 155 30.01 -112.24 -86.95
C GLU A 155 31.24 -111.95 -86.10
N LEU A 156 32.44 -112.24 -86.63
CA LEU A 156 33.71 -111.91 -85.97
C LEU A 156 33.83 -110.41 -85.69
N LYS A 157 33.39 -109.54 -86.62
CA LYS A 157 33.36 -108.07 -86.40
C LYS A 157 32.50 -107.66 -85.21
N LYS A 158 31.25 -108.16 -85.13
CA LYS A 158 30.33 -107.85 -84.03
C LYS A 158 30.88 -108.32 -82.68
N ASN A 159 31.52 -109.49 -82.65
CA ASN A 159 32.19 -109.99 -81.45
C ASN A 159 33.41 -109.13 -81.08
N LEU A 160 34.15 -108.60 -82.05
CA LEU A 160 35.24 -107.66 -81.82
C LEU A 160 34.75 -106.33 -81.21
N ASP A 161 33.65 -105.79 -81.74
CA ASP A 161 33.01 -104.57 -81.24
C ASP A 161 32.56 -104.75 -79.77
N ILE A 162 31.88 -105.87 -79.46
CA ILE A 162 31.46 -106.23 -78.09
C ILE A 162 32.66 -106.41 -77.14
N ILE A 163 33.77 -106.98 -77.61
CA ILE A 163 35.02 -107.10 -76.83
C ILE A 163 35.62 -105.71 -76.55
N SER A 164 35.56 -104.80 -77.52
CA SER A 164 36.04 -103.41 -77.35
C SER A 164 35.21 -102.66 -76.30
N GLU A 165 33.87 -102.77 -76.34
CA GLU A 165 32.98 -102.21 -75.33
C GLU A 165 33.26 -102.80 -73.95
N LEU A 166 33.46 -104.12 -73.85
CA LEU A 166 33.85 -104.78 -72.59
C LEU A 166 35.17 -104.25 -72.03
N GLN A 167 36.15 -103.93 -72.88
CA GLN A 167 37.42 -103.31 -72.45
C GLN A 167 37.25 -101.84 -72.05
N GLU A 168 36.37 -101.08 -72.69
CA GLU A 168 35.97 -99.76 -72.19
C GLU A 168 35.28 -99.83 -70.82
N TRP A 169 34.28 -100.70 -70.66
CA TRP A 169 33.59 -100.86 -69.38
C TRP A 169 34.52 -101.35 -68.26
N LYS A 170 35.44 -102.26 -68.56
CA LYS A 170 36.49 -102.72 -67.64
C LYS A 170 37.42 -101.58 -67.20
N THR A 171 37.87 -100.72 -68.13
CA THR A 171 38.75 -99.59 -67.79
C THR A 171 38.01 -98.44 -67.09
N LYS A 172 36.74 -98.18 -67.44
CA LYS A 172 35.84 -97.27 -66.71
C LYS A 172 35.62 -97.76 -65.27
N TYR A 173 35.34 -99.04 -65.07
CA TYR A 173 35.19 -99.65 -63.75
C TYR A 173 36.49 -99.57 -62.93
N GLN A 174 37.65 -99.87 -63.52
CA GLN A 174 38.94 -99.76 -62.83
C GLN A 174 39.25 -98.32 -62.38
N LYS A 175 38.98 -97.32 -63.21
CA LYS A 175 39.14 -95.89 -62.86
C LYS A 175 38.19 -95.46 -61.72
N LEU A 176 36.96 -95.97 -61.72
CA LEU A 176 35.99 -95.72 -60.63
C LEU A 176 36.40 -96.42 -59.34
N ALA A 177 36.92 -97.65 -59.42
CA ALA A 177 37.40 -98.40 -58.26
C ALA A 177 38.65 -97.76 -57.62
N SER A 178 39.55 -97.15 -58.42
CA SER A 178 40.66 -96.36 -57.88
C SER A 178 40.17 -95.05 -57.26
N SER A 179 39.30 -94.29 -57.92
CA SER A 179 38.82 -93.01 -57.36
C SER A 179 37.99 -93.18 -56.08
N TYR A 180 37.24 -94.29 -55.96
CA TYR A 180 36.55 -94.64 -54.72
C TYR A 180 37.54 -95.00 -53.60
N ARG A 181 38.63 -95.72 -53.91
CA ARG A 181 39.72 -96.00 -52.96
C ARG A 181 40.41 -94.73 -52.49
N ASP A 182 40.72 -93.81 -53.41
CA ASP A 182 41.36 -92.53 -53.09
C ASP A 182 40.44 -91.62 -52.26
N LEU A 183 39.13 -91.65 -52.53
CA LEU A 183 38.13 -90.92 -51.73
C LEU A 183 37.97 -91.52 -50.34
N GLN A 184 37.91 -92.85 -50.23
CA GLN A 184 37.86 -93.56 -48.95
C GLN A 184 39.13 -93.29 -48.13
N LEU A 185 40.32 -93.34 -48.74
CA LEU A 185 41.58 -92.98 -48.09
C LEU A 185 41.62 -91.52 -47.65
N LYS A 186 40.96 -90.59 -48.36
CA LYS A 186 40.82 -89.19 -47.92
C LYS A 186 39.87 -89.05 -46.72
N PHE A 187 38.76 -89.79 -46.68
CA PHE A 187 37.90 -89.84 -45.50
C PHE A 187 38.62 -90.47 -44.30
N ASP A 188 39.25 -91.64 -44.48
CA ASP A 188 40.08 -92.28 -43.45
C ASP A 188 41.22 -91.37 -42.95
N GLN A 189 41.80 -90.52 -43.83
CA GLN A 189 42.78 -89.52 -43.44
C GLN A 189 42.18 -88.33 -42.69
N ILE A 190 40.94 -87.90 -43.00
CA ILE A 190 40.27 -86.81 -42.28
C ILE A 190 39.87 -87.28 -40.87
N ASP A 191 39.25 -88.47 -40.74
CA ASP A 191 38.83 -89.01 -39.44
C ASP A 191 40.02 -89.40 -38.53
N ARG A 192 41.19 -89.75 -39.12
CA ARG A 192 42.41 -90.02 -38.35
C ARG A 192 43.26 -88.79 -38.06
N ASN A 193 43.17 -87.74 -38.87
CA ASN A 193 43.91 -86.49 -38.65
C ASN A 193 43.16 -85.57 -37.67
N ASP A 194 43.31 -85.89 -36.38
CA ASP A 194 43.06 -84.99 -35.24
C ASP A 194 41.57 -84.78 -34.87
N PRO A 195 40.82 -85.83 -34.44
CA PRO A 195 39.47 -85.69 -33.86
C PRO A 195 39.47 -84.78 -32.61
N ASP A 196 40.60 -84.72 -31.92
CA ASP A 196 40.89 -83.83 -30.80
C ASP A 196 40.72 -82.34 -31.19
N ARG A 197 41.00 -81.98 -32.45
CA ARG A 197 40.86 -80.62 -32.99
C ARG A 197 39.41 -80.22 -33.18
N HIS A 198 38.57 -81.08 -33.74
CA HIS A 198 37.14 -80.79 -33.86
C HIS A 198 36.42 -80.80 -32.50
N GLN A 199 36.87 -81.60 -31.53
CA GLN A 199 36.40 -81.47 -30.15
C GLN A 199 36.81 -80.12 -29.51
N LYS A 200 38.05 -79.66 -29.73
CA LYS A 200 38.51 -78.34 -29.25
C LYS A 200 37.77 -77.19 -29.93
N GLU A 201 37.52 -77.27 -31.25
CA GLU A 201 36.76 -76.26 -31.99
C GLU A 201 35.29 -76.18 -31.54
N THR A 202 34.62 -77.32 -31.34
CA THR A 202 33.23 -77.34 -30.84
C THR A 202 33.13 -76.91 -29.37
N ALA A 203 34.08 -77.31 -28.51
CA ALA A 203 34.17 -76.81 -27.12
C ALA A 203 34.33 -75.29 -27.08
N LEU A 204 35.27 -74.74 -27.87
CA LEU A 204 35.56 -73.30 -27.95
C LEU A 204 34.40 -72.52 -28.60
N HIS A 205 33.60 -73.15 -29.48
CA HIS A 205 32.37 -72.55 -30.00
C HIS A 205 31.23 -72.54 -28.95
N ASN A 206 31.11 -73.59 -28.15
CA ASN A 206 30.15 -73.67 -27.03
C ASN A 206 30.52 -72.69 -25.90
N GLU A 207 31.81 -72.50 -25.63
CA GLU A 207 32.31 -71.48 -24.70
C GLU A 207 31.91 -70.07 -25.18
N LYS A 208 32.18 -69.74 -26.45
CA LYS A 208 31.71 -68.47 -27.07
C LYS A 208 30.19 -68.29 -27.02
N LEU A 209 29.41 -69.36 -27.14
CA LEU A 209 27.94 -69.29 -27.01
C LEU A 209 27.51 -68.94 -25.58
N ARG A 210 28.12 -69.57 -24.56
CA ARG A 210 27.89 -69.21 -23.15
C ARG A 210 28.29 -67.77 -22.87
N ASP A 211 29.41 -67.33 -23.44
CA ASP A 211 29.95 -65.98 -23.31
C ASP A 211 29.11 -64.90 -24.02
N LEU A 212 28.30 -65.30 -25.00
CA LEU A 212 27.28 -64.45 -25.62
C LEU A 212 25.99 -64.47 -24.79
N GLU A 213 25.57 -65.62 -24.26
CA GLU A 213 24.41 -65.73 -23.37
C GLU A 213 24.54 -64.91 -22.08
N THR A 214 25.71 -64.91 -21.43
CA THR A 214 25.97 -64.09 -20.23
C THR A 214 25.82 -62.62 -20.55
N LYS A 215 26.48 -62.14 -21.60
CA LYS A 215 26.36 -60.75 -22.09
C LYS A 215 24.92 -60.40 -22.45
N LEU A 216 24.15 -61.31 -23.07
CA LEU A 216 22.73 -61.09 -23.39
C LEU A 216 21.86 -61.00 -22.13
N LYS A 217 22.16 -61.79 -21.07
CA LYS A 217 21.51 -61.69 -19.76
C LYS A 217 21.87 -60.37 -19.06
N GLU A 218 23.13 -59.94 -19.13
CA GLU A 218 23.60 -58.65 -18.60
C GLU A 218 22.95 -57.44 -19.32
N TYR A 219 22.91 -57.45 -20.65
CA TYR A 219 22.22 -56.41 -21.43
C TYR A 219 20.72 -56.35 -21.12
N ARG A 220 20.04 -57.50 -20.97
CA ARG A 220 18.63 -57.53 -20.53
C ARG A 220 18.45 -56.98 -19.12
N HIS A 221 19.36 -57.28 -18.19
CA HIS A 221 19.31 -56.73 -16.83
C HIS A 221 19.56 -55.22 -16.81
N SER A 222 20.48 -54.73 -17.64
CA SER A 222 20.75 -53.30 -17.85
C SER A 222 19.55 -52.56 -18.46
N ALA A 223 18.93 -53.14 -19.49
CA ALA A 223 17.74 -52.60 -20.15
C ALA A 223 16.50 -52.59 -19.23
N ASN A 224 16.36 -53.57 -18.33
CA ASN A 224 15.32 -53.52 -17.29
C ASN A 224 15.60 -52.40 -16.28
N LYS A 225 16.85 -52.26 -15.80
CA LYS A 225 17.24 -51.17 -14.90
C LYS A 225 17.01 -49.78 -15.51
N SER A 226 17.34 -49.57 -16.79
CA SER A 226 17.06 -48.29 -17.45
C SER A 226 15.55 -48.06 -17.63
N ARG A 227 14.77 -49.09 -17.93
CA ARG A 227 13.30 -49.03 -17.98
C ARG A 227 12.68 -48.64 -16.64
N ASP A 228 13.18 -49.19 -15.53
CA ASP A 228 12.69 -48.87 -14.18
C ASP A 228 13.03 -47.41 -13.80
N VAL A 229 14.23 -46.93 -14.16
CA VAL A 229 14.62 -45.52 -14.00
C VAL A 229 13.74 -44.59 -14.86
N ILE A 230 13.44 -44.96 -16.10
CA ILE A 230 12.52 -44.20 -16.96
C ILE A 230 11.13 -44.11 -16.32
N ALA A 231 10.58 -45.22 -15.82
CA ALA A 231 9.27 -45.22 -15.15
C ALA A 231 9.26 -44.36 -13.86
N GLN A 232 10.37 -44.29 -13.13
CA GLN A 232 10.52 -43.36 -12.00
C GLN A 232 10.58 -41.89 -12.45
N LEU A 233 11.30 -41.59 -13.54
CA LEU A 233 11.37 -40.24 -14.10
C LEU A 233 10.03 -39.78 -14.68
N GLU A 234 9.29 -40.65 -15.36
CA GLU A 234 7.91 -40.40 -15.83
C GLU A 234 6.96 -40.10 -14.65
N LYS A 235 7.05 -40.89 -13.56
CA LYS A 235 6.27 -40.63 -12.34
C LYS A 235 6.64 -39.30 -11.69
N ASN A 236 7.93 -38.98 -11.60
CA ASN A 236 8.37 -37.70 -11.05
C ASN A 236 7.89 -36.52 -11.93
N LEU A 237 7.95 -36.66 -13.26
CA LEU A 237 7.46 -35.66 -14.21
C LEU A 237 5.94 -35.42 -14.09
N THR A 238 5.15 -36.49 -13.95
CA THR A 238 3.68 -36.35 -13.72
C THR A 238 3.37 -35.67 -12.38
N THR A 239 4.07 -36.01 -11.29
CA THR A 239 3.88 -35.29 -10.01
C THR A 239 4.31 -33.82 -10.07
N SER A 240 5.42 -33.51 -10.74
CA SER A 240 5.93 -32.13 -10.90
C SER A 240 5.01 -31.27 -11.77
N THR A 241 4.53 -31.82 -12.89
CA THR A 241 3.56 -31.13 -13.77
C THR A 241 2.20 -30.94 -13.10
N GLN A 242 1.75 -31.88 -12.25
CA GLN A 242 0.54 -31.71 -11.45
C GLN A 242 0.71 -30.63 -10.36
N GLN A 243 1.84 -30.61 -9.65
CA GLN A 243 2.16 -29.54 -8.68
C GLN A 243 2.20 -28.16 -9.36
N SER A 244 2.85 -28.07 -10.53
CA SER A 244 2.91 -26.84 -11.33
C SER A 244 1.51 -26.34 -11.73
N ARG A 245 0.60 -27.22 -12.15
CA ARG A 245 -0.81 -26.86 -12.42
C ARG A 245 -1.50 -26.30 -11.19
N THR A 246 -1.44 -26.99 -10.04
CA THR A 246 -2.09 -26.52 -8.80
C THR A 246 -1.52 -25.19 -8.30
N LEU A 247 -0.22 -24.93 -8.51
CA LEU A 247 0.40 -23.64 -8.19
C LEU A 247 -0.10 -22.54 -9.15
N ASN A 248 -0.23 -22.85 -10.44
CA ASN A 248 -0.72 -21.89 -11.45
C ASN A 248 -2.20 -21.54 -11.23
N GLU A 249 -3.05 -22.52 -10.90
CA GLU A 249 -4.45 -22.34 -10.48
C GLU A 249 -4.55 -21.43 -9.22
N HIS A 250 -3.65 -21.64 -8.24
CA HIS A 250 -3.60 -20.79 -7.05
C HIS A 250 -3.18 -19.34 -7.38
N LEU A 251 -2.15 -19.16 -8.21
CA LEU A 251 -1.70 -17.83 -8.66
C LEU A 251 -2.77 -17.12 -9.51
N GLU A 252 -3.55 -17.86 -10.30
CA GLU A 252 -4.66 -17.29 -11.08
C GLU A 252 -5.82 -16.83 -10.18
N THR A 253 -6.24 -17.64 -9.20
CA THR A 253 -7.26 -17.22 -8.21
C THR A 253 -6.78 -16.04 -7.34
N GLN A 254 -5.50 -16.01 -6.97
CA GLN A 254 -4.89 -14.85 -6.29
C GLN A 254 -4.90 -13.60 -7.19
N THR A 255 -4.58 -13.75 -8.48
CA THR A 255 -4.62 -12.64 -9.45
C THR A 255 -6.05 -12.12 -9.65
N GLN A 256 -7.06 -12.99 -9.69
CA GLN A 256 -8.47 -12.60 -9.79
C GLN A 256 -8.95 -11.82 -8.56
N SER A 257 -8.62 -12.29 -7.34
CA SER A 257 -8.99 -11.56 -6.11
C SER A 257 -8.28 -10.21 -5.98
N GLN A 258 -7.02 -10.10 -6.39
CA GLN A 258 -6.31 -8.81 -6.47
C GLN A 258 -6.95 -7.86 -7.50
N ARG A 259 -7.40 -8.35 -8.67
CA ARG A 259 -8.13 -7.54 -9.64
C ARG A 259 -9.45 -7.00 -9.07
N GLN A 260 -10.22 -7.83 -8.38
CA GLN A 260 -11.44 -7.40 -7.68
C GLN A 260 -11.13 -6.34 -6.61
N ALA A 261 -10.08 -6.53 -5.80
CA ALA A 261 -9.65 -5.55 -4.82
C ALA A 261 -9.31 -4.19 -5.46
N ILE A 262 -8.53 -4.19 -6.55
CA ILE A 262 -8.19 -3.00 -7.34
C ILE A 262 -9.46 -2.31 -7.87
N GLU A 263 -10.46 -3.07 -8.32
CA GLU A 263 -11.72 -2.52 -8.84
C GLU A 263 -12.57 -1.86 -7.72
N THR A 264 -12.64 -2.47 -6.53
CA THR A 264 -13.28 -1.81 -5.36
C THR A 264 -12.51 -0.60 -4.84
N LEU A 265 -11.19 -0.52 -5.06
CA LEU A 265 -10.40 0.66 -4.77
C LEU A 265 -10.65 1.77 -5.80
N LYS A 266 -10.73 1.43 -7.09
CA LYS A 266 -11.12 2.39 -8.15
C LYS A 266 -12.51 2.98 -7.91
N SER A 267 -13.49 2.17 -7.52
CA SER A 267 -14.84 2.69 -7.22
C SER A 267 -14.84 3.63 -6.00
N LYS A 268 -14.15 3.28 -4.91
CA LYS A 268 -13.93 4.17 -3.74
C LYS A 268 -13.21 5.47 -4.11
N ILE A 269 -12.20 5.41 -4.98
CA ILE A 269 -11.49 6.59 -5.48
C ILE A 269 -12.45 7.49 -6.28
N SER A 270 -13.27 6.93 -7.18
CA SER A 270 -14.27 7.70 -7.93
C SER A 270 -15.37 8.32 -7.05
N GLN A 271 -15.76 7.64 -5.96
CA GLN A 271 -16.68 8.17 -4.96
C GLN A 271 -16.04 9.32 -4.17
N ASN A 272 -14.76 9.19 -3.80
CA ASN A 272 -14.03 10.25 -3.10
C ASN A 272 -13.83 11.49 -3.99
N TYR A 273 -13.60 11.34 -5.30
CA TYR A 273 -13.54 12.49 -6.21
C TYR A 273 -14.85 13.27 -6.25
N ARG A 274 -16.01 12.59 -6.37
CA ARG A 274 -17.32 13.26 -6.29
C ARG A 274 -17.55 13.96 -4.95
N LEU A 275 -17.14 13.34 -3.84
CA LEU A 275 -17.20 13.96 -2.52
C LEU A 275 -16.25 15.16 -2.37
N ILE A 276 -15.19 15.26 -3.17
CA ILE A 276 -14.33 16.45 -3.24
C ILE A 276 -15.04 17.54 -4.07
N GLU A 277 -15.55 17.22 -5.26
CA GLU A 277 -16.32 18.14 -6.12
C GLU A 277 -17.51 18.77 -5.36
N GLU A 278 -18.30 17.95 -4.64
CA GLU A 278 -19.39 18.42 -3.78
C GLU A 278 -18.94 19.37 -2.65
N ARG A 279 -17.74 19.16 -2.11
CA ARG A 279 -17.17 19.98 -1.03
C ARG A 279 -16.56 21.28 -1.56
N GLU A 280 -15.93 21.25 -2.73
CA GLU A 280 -15.40 22.43 -3.41
C GLU A 280 -16.55 23.36 -3.82
N ALA A 281 -17.62 22.84 -4.40
CA ALA A 281 -18.84 23.61 -4.69
C ALA A 281 -19.48 24.20 -3.41
N SER A 282 -19.49 23.46 -2.30
CA SER A 282 -19.99 23.97 -1.02
C SER A 282 -19.08 25.06 -0.41
N ILE A 283 -17.76 24.95 -0.59
CA ILE A 283 -16.80 26.00 -0.20
C ILE A 283 -16.99 27.26 -1.05
N GLU A 284 -17.20 27.12 -2.36
CA GLU A 284 -17.48 28.25 -3.25
C GLU A 284 -18.80 28.96 -2.89
N GLU A 285 -19.86 28.21 -2.59
CA GLU A 285 -21.13 28.78 -2.11
C GLU A 285 -20.96 29.53 -0.76
N LEU A 286 -20.17 28.99 0.16
CA LEU A 286 -19.86 29.63 1.45
C LEU A 286 -18.98 30.88 1.28
N ASN A 287 -18.00 30.86 0.37
CA ASN A 287 -17.18 32.02 0.03
C ASN A 287 -18.00 33.14 -0.62
N SER A 288 -18.97 32.79 -1.48
CA SER A 288 -19.92 33.74 -2.07
C SER A 288 -20.78 34.41 -0.99
N LYS A 289 -21.33 33.62 -0.04
CA LYS A 289 -22.08 34.14 1.12
C LYS A 289 -21.21 35.05 2.00
N LEU A 290 -19.98 34.64 2.30
CA LEU A 290 -19.03 35.44 3.08
C LEU A 290 -18.68 36.77 2.38
N GLY A 291 -18.51 36.77 1.06
CA GLY A 291 -18.32 37.98 0.27
C GLY A 291 -19.53 38.93 0.28
N GLY A 292 -20.75 38.39 0.43
CA GLY A 292 -21.95 39.16 0.70
C GLY A 292 -21.95 39.82 2.09
N GLU A 293 -21.66 39.05 3.13
CA GLU A 293 -21.56 39.53 4.52
C GLU A 293 -20.46 40.60 4.70
N VAL A 294 -19.32 40.47 4.01
CA VAL A 294 -18.25 41.50 4.02
C VAL A 294 -18.76 42.82 3.45
N LYS A 295 -19.45 42.80 2.30
CA LYS A 295 -20.03 44.00 1.68
C LYS A 295 -21.14 44.62 2.56
N ALA A 296 -21.96 43.78 3.21
CA ALA A 296 -22.95 44.24 4.18
C ALA A 296 -22.27 44.95 5.36
N ARG A 297 -21.20 44.38 5.91
CA ARG A 297 -20.38 45.00 6.96
C ARG A 297 -19.75 46.32 6.51
N GLU A 298 -19.21 46.41 5.30
CA GLU A 298 -18.63 47.65 4.74
C GLU A 298 -19.68 48.77 4.63
N SER A 299 -20.90 48.45 4.20
CA SER A 299 -22.02 49.41 4.16
C SER A 299 -22.48 49.87 5.55
N LEU A 300 -22.49 48.98 6.55
CA LEU A 300 -22.77 49.32 7.94
C LEU A 300 -21.64 50.15 8.58
N GLU A 301 -20.37 49.86 8.25
CA GLU A 301 -19.23 50.61 8.77
C GLU A 301 -19.18 52.03 8.18
N THR A 302 -19.50 52.19 6.89
CA THR A 302 -19.63 53.51 6.26
C THR A 302 -20.82 54.31 6.80
N GLN A 303 -21.98 53.69 7.00
CA GLN A 303 -23.09 54.34 7.73
C GLN A 303 -22.69 54.74 9.16
N THR A 304 -21.98 53.88 9.90
CA THR A 304 -21.51 54.17 11.26
C THR A 304 -20.57 55.37 11.29
N LYS A 305 -19.68 55.52 10.30
CA LYS A 305 -18.80 56.69 10.15
C LYS A 305 -19.60 57.98 9.89
N VAL A 306 -20.63 57.93 9.05
CA VAL A 306 -21.53 59.08 8.81
C VAL A 306 -22.30 59.46 10.08
N TYR A 307 -22.82 58.47 10.82
CA TYR A 307 -23.49 58.75 12.11
C TYR A 307 -22.53 59.31 13.17
N ALA A 308 -21.28 58.83 13.23
CA ALA A 308 -20.26 59.37 14.14
C ALA A 308 -19.92 60.84 13.81
N GLN A 309 -19.73 61.16 12.53
CA GLN A 309 -19.54 62.55 12.08
C GLN A 309 -20.74 63.44 12.44
N ARG A 310 -21.97 62.93 12.27
CA ARG A 310 -23.19 63.67 12.64
C ARG A 310 -23.34 63.85 14.15
N ILE A 311 -22.86 62.92 14.96
CA ILE A 311 -22.79 63.10 16.43
C ILE A 311 -21.77 64.19 16.76
N GLU A 312 -20.58 64.18 16.15
CA GLU A 312 -19.55 65.21 16.37
C GLU A 312 -20.03 66.62 15.98
N GLU A 313 -20.83 66.75 14.91
CA GLU A 313 -21.52 68.00 14.55
C GLU A 313 -22.51 68.46 15.63
N LEU A 314 -23.32 67.53 16.16
CA LEU A 314 -24.32 67.83 17.20
C LEU A 314 -23.67 68.15 18.55
N GLU A 315 -22.55 67.50 18.89
CA GLU A 315 -21.74 67.80 20.08
C GLU A 315 -21.12 69.20 19.99
N LYS A 316 -20.62 69.62 18.82
CA LYS A 316 -20.16 71.00 18.58
C LYS A 316 -21.30 72.01 18.72
N GLN A 317 -22.47 71.73 18.16
CA GLN A 317 -23.65 72.58 18.30
C GLN A 317 -24.11 72.68 19.76
N LEU A 318 -24.13 71.56 20.49
CA LEU A 318 -24.42 71.55 21.93
C LEU A 318 -23.41 72.38 22.71
N HIS A 319 -22.11 72.25 22.43
CA HIS A 319 -21.09 73.06 23.10
C HIS A 319 -21.20 74.56 22.79
N GLU A 320 -21.54 74.93 21.55
CA GLU A 320 -21.90 76.32 21.23
C GLU A 320 -23.11 76.80 22.03
N TYR A 321 -24.14 75.95 22.22
CA TYR A 321 -25.30 76.28 23.05
C TYR A 321 -24.94 76.35 24.54
N GLU A 322 -24.03 75.52 25.05
CA GLU A 322 -23.49 75.61 26.41
C GLU A 322 -22.77 76.94 26.64
N ILE A 323 -21.93 77.38 25.69
CA ILE A 323 -21.25 78.69 25.76
C ILE A 323 -22.30 79.81 25.76
N LYS A 324 -23.27 79.79 24.84
CA LYS A 324 -24.38 80.76 24.79
C LYS A 324 -25.19 80.76 26.09
N ILE A 325 -25.40 79.59 26.72
CA ILE A 325 -26.05 79.45 28.03
C ILE A 325 -25.17 80.02 29.14
N GLN A 326 -23.85 79.84 29.11
CA GLN A 326 -22.93 80.44 30.09
C GLN A 326 -22.89 81.96 29.97
N ASP A 327 -22.91 82.53 28.76
CA ASP A 327 -23.01 83.99 28.55
C ASP A 327 -24.37 84.54 29.02
N ILE A 328 -25.46 83.81 28.77
CA ILE A 328 -26.80 84.12 29.29
C ILE A 328 -26.83 84.00 30.83
N GLN A 329 -26.13 83.03 31.42
CA GLN A 329 -26.01 82.89 32.88
C GLN A 329 -25.15 84.01 33.49
N GLN A 330 -24.04 84.41 32.86
CA GLN A 330 -23.20 85.52 33.32
C GLN A 330 -23.92 86.88 33.20
N SER A 331 -24.71 87.09 32.15
CA SER A 331 -25.57 88.27 32.02
C SER A 331 -26.77 88.23 32.97
N LEU A 332 -27.36 87.06 33.23
CA LEU A 332 -28.32 86.87 34.33
C LEU A 332 -27.70 87.06 35.72
N GLU A 333 -26.42 86.74 35.91
CA GLU A 333 -25.73 87.02 37.18
C GLU A 333 -25.43 88.50 37.37
N LYS A 334 -25.06 89.23 36.30
CA LYS A 334 -24.95 90.69 36.33
C LYS A 334 -26.32 91.29 36.65
N ALA A 335 -27.34 90.96 35.86
CA ALA A 335 -28.72 91.38 36.10
C ALA A 335 -29.25 90.96 37.49
N ARG A 336 -28.83 89.83 38.08
CA ARG A 336 -29.18 89.43 39.46
C ARG A 336 -28.39 90.17 40.53
N LYS A 337 -27.19 90.66 40.25
CA LYS A 337 -26.43 91.56 41.14
C LYS A 337 -27.09 92.94 41.13
N ASP A 338 -27.55 93.40 39.95
CA ASP A 338 -28.35 94.62 39.80
C ASP A 338 -29.73 94.49 40.46
N LEU A 339 -30.45 93.38 40.24
CA LEU A 339 -31.71 93.04 40.92
C LEU A 339 -31.51 92.66 42.40
N GLY A 340 -30.27 92.52 42.87
CA GLY A 340 -29.95 92.20 44.27
C GLY A 340 -30.38 93.29 45.25
N ALA A 341 -30.61 94.51 44.74
CA ALA A 341 -31.24 95.61 45.48
C ALA A 341 -32.78 95.49 45.61
N ALA A 342 -33.43 94.51 44.95
CA ALA A 342 -34.89 94.42 44.84
C ALA A 342 -35.44 93.00 45.13
N SER A 343 -36.00 92.84 46.33
CA SER A 343 -36.74 91.68 46.87
C SER A 343 -37.44 90.71 45.88
N GLY A 344 -36.95 89.47 45.80
CA GLY A 344 -37.59 88.34 46.50
C GLY A 344 -38.65 87.44 45.82
N ARG A 345 -38.57 86.13 46.17
CA ARG A 345 -39.57 85.04 46.12
C ARG A 345 -39.93 84.31 44.79
N ARG A 346 -39.85 82.96 44.88
CA ARG A 346 -40.63 81.91 44.17
C ARG A 346 -40.40 81.72 42.66
N SER A 347 -40.84 80.63 42.00
CA SER A 347 -40.95 79.19 42.39
C SER A 347 -41.55 78.37 41.22
N SER A 348 -40.83 77.41 40.66
CA SER A 348 -41.40 76.31 39.83
C SER A 348 -40.36 75.21 39.56
N ARG A 349 -40.77 73.93 39.59
CA ARG A 349 -39.98 72.79 39.06
C ARG A 349 -40.88 71.58 38.75
N GLU A 350 -41.27 71.51 37.49
CA GLU A 350 -41.87 70.40 36.74
C GLU A 350 -41.32 70.58 35.30
N GLU A 351 -41.06 69.57 34.46
CA GLU A 351 -41.35 68.12 34.50
C GLU A 351 -40.08 67.30 34.14
N ILE A 352 -40.23 65.97 33.93
CA ILE A 352 -39.53 65.06 32.98
C ILE A 352 -39.63 63.63 33.55
N HIS A 353 -40.54 62.79 33.01
CA HIS A 353 -40.70 61.38 33.42
C HIS A 353 -41.33 60.50 32.30
N THR A 354 -40.62 60.34 31.18
CA THR A 354 -41.04 59.50 30.03
C THR A 354 -40.00 58.59 29.36
N PRO A 355 -38.65 58.78 29.44
CA PRO A 355 -37.73 58.00 28.60
C PRO A 355 -37.40 56.59 29.12
N GLU A 356 -37.53 56.35 30.43
CA GLU A 356 -36.91 55.19 31.09
C GLU A 356 -37.64 53.87 30.81
N LYS A 357 -38.97 53.91 30.68
CA LYS A 357 -39.81 52.72 30.46
C LYS A 357 -39.61 52.09 29.08
N VAL A 358 -39.27 52.89 28.06
CA VAL A 358 -38.94 52.39 26.70
C VAL A 358 -37.58 51.68 26.71
N ARG A 359 -36.61 52.21 27.46
CA ARG A 359 -35.24 51.68 27.53
C ARG A 359 -35.21 50.27 28.12
N VAL A 360 -35.89 50.07 29.24
CA VAL A 360 -36.03 48.74 29.88
C VAL A 360 -36.70 47.73 28.95
N GLN A 361 -37.73 48.14 28.19
CA GLN A 361 -38.37 47.25 27.22
C GLN A 361 -37.40 46.82 26.11
N THR A 362 -36.61 47.74 25.54
CA THR A 362 -35.61 47.38 24.52
C THR A 362 -34.50 46.47 25.04
N GLU A 363 -34.12 46.57 26.32
CA GLU A 363 -33.15 45.67 26.95
C GLU A 363 -33.73 44.26 27.19
N ILE A 364 -35.03 44.16 27.54
CA ILE A 364 -35.75 42.88 27.61
C ILE A 364 -35.80 42.21 26.24
N ASP A 365 -36.15 42.94 25.18
CA ASP A 365 -36.25 42.37 23.83
C ASP A 365 -34.87 41.96 23.27
N GLN A 366 -33.82 42.73 23.53
CA GLN A 366 -32.43 42.36 23.19
C GLN A 366 -31.95 41.12 23.96
N THR A 367 -32.23 41.02 25.26
CA THR A 367 -31.83 39.83 26.05
C THR A 367 -32.60 38.58 25.65
N LEU A 368 -33.88 38.69 25.27
CA LEU A 368 -34.67 37.60 24.68
C LEU A 368 -34.11 37.15 23.32
N ALA A 369 -33.73 38.08 22.44
CA ALA A 369 -33.08 37.75 21.16
C ALA A 369 -31.78 36.96 21.37
N LYS A 370 -30.91 37.44 22.28
CA LYS A 370 -29.64 36.78 22.63
C LYS A 370 -29.85 35.39 23.25
N ASN A 371 -30.93 35.19 24.01
CA ASN A 371 -31.29 33.89 24.58
C ASN A 371 -31.76 32.90 23.49
N ARG A 372 -32.48 33.37 22.46
CA ARG A 372 -32.86 32.56 21.28
C ARG A 372 -31.62 32.15 20.47
N GLU A 373 -30.68 33.07 20.25
CA GLU A 373 -29.43 32.78 19.55
C GLU A 373 -28.58 31.73 20.27
N LEU A 374 -28.38 31.88 21.59
CA LEU A 374 -27.67 30.89 22.40
C LEU A 374 -28.33 29.50 22.37
N ARG A 375 -29.67 29.42 22.33
CA ARG A 375 -30.38 28.14 22.15
C ARG A 375 -30.15 27.52 20.77
N ALA A 376 -30.09 28.33 19.71
CA ALA A 376 -29.75 27.87 18.37
C ALA A 376 -28.30 27.38 18.26
N GLN A 377 -27.36 28.06 18.93
CA GLN A 377 -25.96 27.61 19.02
C GLN A 377 -25.84 26.30 19.82
N MET A 378 -26.55 26.15 20.94
CA MET A 378 -26.62 24.89 21.71
C MET A 378 -27.24 23.74 20.89
N ALA A 379 -28.25 24.00 20.05
CA ALA A 379 -28.81 23.01 19.15
C ALA A 379 -27.80 22.54 18.08
N LYS A 380 -27.04 23.48 17.48
CA LYS A 380 -25.95 23.16 16.53
C LYS A 380 -24.83 22.35 17.20
N LEU A 381 -24.40 22.74 18.41
CA LEU A 381 -23.39 22.00 19.17
C LEU A 381 -23.86 20.58 19.51
N LYS A 382 -25.13 20.39 19.88
CA LYS A 382 -25.70 19.06 20.12
C LYS A 382 -25.77 18.21 18.85
N ALA A 383 -26.15 18.79 17.70
CA ALA A 383 -26.11 18.11 16.41
C ALA A 383 -24.68 17.65 16.05
N ASN A 384 -23.68 18.52 16.22
CA ASN A 384 -22.28 18.18 15.99
C ASN A 384 -21.79 17.08 16.94
N SER A 385 -22.21 17.10 18.21
CA SER A 385 -21.88 16.04 19.19
C SER A 385 -22.35 14.68 18.72
N ASN A 386 -23.60 14.57 18.23
CA ASN A 386 -24.15 13.31 17.71
C ASN A 386 -23.39 12.82 16.45
N VAL A 387 -22.91 13.74 15.60
CA VAL A 387 -22.07 13.40 14.43
C VAL A 387 -20.71 12.85 14.88
N PHE A 388 -20.04 13.48 15.84
CA PHE A 388 -18.79 12.98 16.38
C PHE A 388 -18.95 11.62 17.09
N GLU A 389 -20.08 11.40 17.78
CA GLU A 389 -20.40 10.10 18.38
C GLU A 389 -20.60 9.01 17.32
N SER A 390 -21.24 9.32 16.19
CA SER A 390 -21.31 8.42 15.02
C SER A 390 -19.93 8.13 14.41
N ASP A 391 -19.10 9.16 14.26
CA ASP A 391 -17.73 9.02 13.74
C ASP A 391 -16.85 8.14 14.64
N ILE A 392 -16.93 8.30 15.96
CA ILE A 392 -16.21 7.47 16.95
C ILE A 392 -16.64 6.01 16.81
N ASN A 393 -17.94 5.72 16.79
CA ASN A 393 -18.46 4.37 16.58
C ASN A 393 -17.96 3.74 15.26
N SER A 394 -17.88 4.54 14.17
CA SER A 394 -17.33 4.06 12.89
C SER A 394 -15.84 3.72 12.97
N ARG A 395 -15.06 4.48 13.75
CA ARG A 395 -13.62 4.24 13.98
C ARG A 395 -13.40 3.00 14.84
N ASP A 396 -14.20 2.80 15.88
CA ASP A 396 -14.13 1.62 16.75
C ASP A 396 -14.45 0.32 15.99
N MET A 397 -15.42 0.34 15.07
CA MET A 397 -15.65 -0.80 14.16
C MET A 397 -14.44 -1.05 13.24
N LYS A 398 -13.80 0.01 12.74
CA LYS A 398 -12.61 -0.11 11.89
C LYS A 398 -11.38 -0.60 12.65
N ILE A 399 -11.22 -0.21 13.92
CA ILE A 399 -10.18 -0.73 14.83
C ILE A 399 -10.38 -2.24 15.03
N LYS A 400 -11.59 -2.68 15.39
CA LYS A 400 -11.92 -4.12 15.56
C LYS A 400 -11.66 -4.93 14.30
N ALA A 401 -11.94 -4.38 13.11
CA ALA A 401 -11.61 -5.01 11.84
C ALA A 401 -10.08 -5.18 11.67
N LEU A 402 -9.30 -4.11 11.89
CA LEU A 402 -7.83 -4.16 11.81
C LEU A 402 -7.21 -5.11 12.86
N GLU A 403 -7.77 -5.18 14.07
CA GLU A 403 -7.34 -6.17 15.07
C GLU A 403 -7.64 -7.62 14.63
N SER A 404 -8.71 -7.86 13.87
CA SER A 404 -8.98 -9.19 13.29
C SER A 404 -8.00 -9.53 12.16
N GLU A 405 -7.65 -8.54 11.34
CA GLU A 405 -6.66 -8.68 10.26
C GLU A 405 -5.25 -8.95 10.81
N ILE A 406 -4.84 -8.23 11.87
CA ILE A 406 -3.57 -8.47 12.59
C ILE A 406 -3.51 -9.89 13.18
N ARG A 407 -4.62 -10.41 13.74
CA ARG A 407 -4.70 -11.79 14.25
C ARG A 407 -4.53 -12.81 13.13
N ASN A 408 -5.26 -12.67 12.03
CA ASN A 408 -5.14 -13.56 10.87
C ASN A 408 -3.73 -13.55 10.27
N LEU A 409 -3.09 -12.38 10.17
CA LEU A 409 -1.70 -12.27 9.73
C LEU A 409 -0.72 -12.95 10.70
N HIS A 410 -0.96 -12.89 12.01
CA HIS A 410 -0.13 -13.57 13.01
C HIS A 410 -0.20 -15.10 12.88
N GLU A 411 -1.39 -15.67 12.63
CA GLU A 411 -1.55 -17.10 12.33
C GLU A 411 -0.84 -17.49 11.01
N GLN A 412 -0.89 -16.63 9.98
CA GLN A 412 -0.15 -16.85 8.74
C GLN A 412 1.37 -16.84 8.94
N PHE A 413 1.91 -15.92 9.76
CA PHE A 413 3.33 -15.94 10.13
C PHE A 413 3.71 -17.18 10.95
N SER A 414 2.82 -17.66 11.83
CA SER A 414 3.04 -18.91 12.58
C SER A 414 3.14 -20.13 11.65
N SER A 415 2.26 -20.22 10.64
CA SER A 415 2.31 -21.33 9.67
C SER A 415 3.53 -21.27 8.74
N GLN A 416 4.02 -20.08 8.38
CA GLN A 416 5.29 -19.93 7.66
C GLN A 416 6.52 -20.41 8.46
N GLY A 417 6.48 -20.34 9.80
CA GLY A 417 7.53 -20.87 10.67
C GLY A 417 7.76 -22.38 10.47
N MET A 418 6.67 -23.15 10.32
CA MET A 418 6.73 -24.59 10.05
C MET A 418 7.41 -24.90 8.70
N VAL A 419 7.12 -24.10 7.67
CA VAL A 419 7.70 -24.26 6.32
C VAL A 419 9.22 -24.01 6.32
N ILE A 420 9.70 -23.09 7.17
CA ILE A 420 11.13 -22.81 7.35
C ILE A 420 11.85 -23.98 8.04
N GLU A 421 11.22 -24.64 9.01
CA GLU A 421 11.76 -25.86 9.66
C GLU A 421 11.85 -27.03 8.67
N GLU A 422 10.81 -27.27 7.86
CA GLU A 422 10.86 -28.24 6.76
C GLU A 422 11.97 -27.91 5.75
N GLY A 423 12.17 -26.63 5.44
CA GLY A 423 13.25 -26.16 4.56
C GLY A 423 14.63 -26.56 5.08
N LYS A 424 14.89 -26.37 6.39
CA LYS A 424 16.15 -26.82 7.04
C LYS A 424 16.31 -28.33 6.96
N ALA A 425 15.27 -29.11 7.28
CA ALA A 425 15.32 -30.57 7.25
C ALA A 425 15.57 -31.13 5.83
N ARG A 426 15.06 -30.46 4.79
CA ARG A 426 15.36 -30.79 3.38
C ARG A 426 16.79 -30.42 3.00
N TYR A 427 17.32 -29.30 3.49
CA TYR A 427 18.70 -28.87 3.25
C TYR A 427 19.74 -29.83 3.87
N GLU A 428 19.50 -30.33 5.08
CA GLU A 428 20.40 -31.31 5.70
C GLU A 428 20.45 -32.65 4.94
N ARG A 429 19.30 -33.12 4.40
CA ARG A 429 19.26 -34.31 3.52
C ARG A 429 20.00 -34.08 2.19
N LEU A 430 19.93 -32.88 1.61
CA LEU A 430 20.73 -32.52 0.44
C LEU A 430 22.23 -32.58 0.75
N LYS A 431 22.63 -32.12 1.94
CA LYS A 431 24.02 -32.15 2.41
C LYS A 431 24.53 -33.59 2.60
N SER A 432 23.72 -34.51 3.14
CA SER A 432 24.12 -35.92 3.25
C SER A 432 24.25 -36.60 1.88
N LEU A 433 23.29 -36.42 0.95
CA LEU A 433 23.39 -36.96 -0.40
C LEU A 433 24.62 -36.43 -1.17
N SER A 434 25.00 -35.16 -0.97
CA SER A 434 26.20 -34.61 -1.61
C SER A 434 27.50 -35.30 -1.15
N ALA A 435 27.57 -35.70 0.12
CA ALA A 435 28.72 -36.43 0.67
C ALA A 435 28.78 -37.89 0.16
N GLU A 436 27.63 -38.57 0.03
CA GLU A 436 27.54 -39.91 -0.57
C GLU A 436 27.96 -39.90 -2.05
N LEU A 437 27.51 -38.90 -2.82
CA LEU A 437 27.89 -38.73 -4.22
C LEU A 437 29.40 -38.44 -4.36
N GLN A 438 29.97 -37.64 -3.46
CA GLN A 438 31.42 -37.39 -3.43
C GLN A 438 32.24 -38.67 -3.12
N LYS A 439 31.74 -39.55 -2.25
CA LYS A 439 32.36 -40.86 -1.97
C LYS A 439 32.32 -41.78 -3.20
N ALA A 440 31.17 -41.90 -3.86
CA ALA A 440 31.02 -42.74 -5.05
C ALA A 440 31.92 -42.32 -6.23
N LEU A 441 32.27 -41.03 -6.33
CA LEU A 441 33.23 -40.54 -7.33
C LEU A 441 34.67 -41.00 -7.06
N LEU A 442 35.07 -41.17 -5.80
CA LEU A 442 36.41 -41.67 -5.44
C LEU A 442 36.54 -43.16 -5.79
N GLU A 443 35.54 -43.98 -5.40
CA GLU A 443 35.49 -45.42 -5.68
C GLU A 443 35.54 -45.71 -7.20
N LYS A 444 34.81 -44.91 -8.01
CA LYS A 444 34.84 -44.94 -9.48
C LYS A 444 36.25 -44.74 -10.06
N ASP A 445 37.03 -43.82 -9.52
CA ASP A 445 38.36 -43.48 -10.04
C ASP A 445 39.46 -44.42 -9.54
N GLU A 446 39.22 -45.22 -8.49
CA GLU A 446 40.05 -46.37 -8.13
C GLU A 446 39.86 -47.51 -9.12
N ILE A 447 38.62 -47.91 -9.40
CA ILE A 447 38.28 -49.01 -10.33
C ILE A 447 38.90 -48.83 -11.73
N LYS A 448 39.01 -47.58 -12.21
CA LYS A 448 39.70 -47.26 -13.48
C LYS A 448 41.18 -47.67 -13.46
N ARG A 449 41.92 -47.31 -12.40
CA ARG A 449 43.38 -47.51 -12.29
C ARG A 449 43.73 -49.00 -12.34
N ASP A 450 42.87 -49.86 -11.80
CA ASP A 450 43.05 -51.32 -11.85
C ASP A 450 42.68 -51.92 -13.21
N ASN A 451 41.71 -51.34 -13.94
CA ASN A 451 41.44 -51.73 -15.33
C ASN A 451 42.68 -51.49 -16.23
N ASP A 452 43.34 -50.35 -16.06
CA ASP A 452 44.54 -49.99 -16.85
C ASP A 452 45.75 -50.88 -16.51
N ARG A 453 45.91 -51.29 -15.24
CA ARG A 453 46.93 -52.27 -14.81
C ARG A 453 46.73 -53.64 -15.48
N LEU A 454 45.49 -54.14 -15.52
CA LEU A 454 45.16 -55.42 -16.18
C LEU A 454 45.43 -55.38 -17.69
N ARG A 455 45.12 -54.26 -18.36
CA ARG A 455 45.42 -54.05 -19.79
C ARG A 455 46.92 -54.16 -20.08
N GLN A 456 47.77 -53.56 -19.25
CA GLN A 456 49.23 -53.63 -19.40
C GLN A 456 49.76 -55.07 -19.23
N GLN A 457 49.21 -55.84 -18.29
CA GLN A 457 49.59 -57.25 -18.11
C GLN A 457 49.27 -58.10 -19.35
N ILE A 458 48.07 -57.96 -19.94
CA ILE A 458 47.67 -58.72 -21.14
C ILE A 458 48.61 -58.44 -22.32
N VAL A 459 48.96 -57.17 -22.56
CA VAL A 459 49.90 -56.77 -23.62
C VAL A 459 51.30 -57.37 -23.38
N SER A 460 51.74 -57.49 -22.12
CA SER A 460 53.05 -58.08 -21.78
C SER A 460 53.13 -59.60 -22.03
N GLN A 461 51.99 -60.31 -22.04
CA GLN A 461 51.94 -61.75 -22.32
C GLN A 461 51.86 -62.05 -23.82
N ALA A 462 51.16 -61.23 -24.60
CA ALA A 462 50.96 -61.42 -26.04
C ALA A 462 52.27 -61.39 -26.87
N THR A 463 53.34 -60.79 -26.34
CA THR A 463 54.62 -60.58 -27.05
C THR A 463 55.63 -61.73 -26.94
N ARG A 464 55.26 -62.87 -26.32
CA ARG A 464 56.22 -63.94 -25.96
C ARG A 464 56.10 -65.28 -26.72
N SER A 465 55.26 -65.41 -27.75
CA SER A 465 55.09 -66.68 -28.49
C SER A 465 55.96 -66.80 -29.77
N PRO A 466 56.65 -67.93 -30.02
CA PRO A 466 57.59 -68.06 -31.14
C PRO A 466 56.94 -68.60 -32.43
N GLY A 467 56.47 -67.71 -33.31
CA GLY A 467 55.80 -68.05 -34.59
C GLY A 467 56.47 -67.48 -35.85
N LEU A 468 57.79 -67.40 -35.90
CA LEU A 468 58.54 -66.65 -36.93
C LEU A 468 59.44 -67.54 -37.80
N LYS A 469 58.88 -68.04 -38.92
CA LYS A 469 59.62 -68.35 -40.16
C LYS A 469 58.72 -68.38 -41.39
N GLU A 470 57.60 -69.10 -41.37
CA GLU A 470 56.62 -69.08 -42.46
C GLU A 470 55.94 -67.69 -42.60
N ASN A 471 55.71 -67.03 -41.46
CA ASN A 471 55.27 -65.63 -41.42
C ASN A 471 56.19 -64.66 -42.17
N ALA A 472 57.44 -64.99 -42.54
CA ALA A 472 58.31 -64.05 -43.26
C ALA A 472 57.76 -63.66 -44.66
N ARG A 473 57.16 -64.62 -45.39
CA ARG A 473 56.63 -64.38 -46.74
C ARG A 473 55.27 -63.67 -46.70
N LYS A 474 54.37 -64.14 -45.83
CA LYS A 474 53.12 -63.42 -45.50
C LYS A 474 53.39 -62.03 -44.91
N ALA A 475 54.48 -61.83 -44.17
CA ALA A 475 54.90 -60.50 -43.68
C ALA A 475 55.49 -59.61 -44.79
N GLN A 476 55.75 -60.10 -46.00
CA GLN A 476 56.19 -59.26 -47.12
C GLN A 476 54.99 -58.75 -47.93
N GLU A 477 53.99 -59.61 -48.17
CA GLU A 477 52.67 -59.20 -48.68
C GLU A 477 51.94 -58.32 -47.66
N SER A 478 51.94 -58.73 -46.39
CA SER A 478 51.44 -57.91 -45.27
C SER A 478 52.29 -56.67 -45.03
N LYS A 479 53.58 -56.59 -45.44
CA LYS A 479 54.31 -55.30 -45.48
C LYS A 479 53.77 -54.39 -46.57
N ILE A 480 53.45 -54.89 -47.77
CA ILE A 480 52.87 -54.06 -48.85
C ILE A 480 51.44 -53.62 -48.48
N GLN A 481 50.64 -54.51 -47.88
CA GLN A 481 49.34 -54.17 -47.33
C GLN A 481 49.49 -53.22 -46.12
N ALA A 482 50.50 -53.39 -45.26
CA ALA A 482 50.79 -52.48 -44.15
C ALA A 482 51.37 -51.15 -44.61
N GLU A 483 52.02 -51.02 -45.77
CA GLU A 483 52.37 -49.72 -46.36
C GLU A 483 51.10 -49.02 -46.87
N LYS A 484 50.22 -49.73 -47.59
CA LYS A 484 48.91 -49.18 -47.98
C LYS A 484 48.06 -48.80 -46.76
N LEU A 485 48.07 -49.63 -45.71
CA LEU A 485 47.38 -49.35 -44.45
C LEU A 485 48.09 -48.27 -43.63
N LYS A 486 49.43 -48.13 -43.65
CA LYS A 486 50.15 -46.99 -43.06
C LYS A 486 49.85 -45.69 -43.76
N ILE A 487 49.69 -45.69 -45.09
CA ILE A 487 49.25 -44.50 -45.84
C ILE A 487 47.81 -44.16 -45.45
N LYS A 488 46.91 -45.17 -45.38
CA LYS A 488 45.54 -44.97 -44.92
C LYS A 488 45.46 -44.53 -43.45
N ILE A 489 46.31 -45.07 -42.58
CA ILE A 489 46.45 -44.68 -41.17
C ILE A 489 47.00 -43.27 -41.09
N LYS A 490 48.07 -42.89 -41.80
CA LYS A 490 48.56 -41.50 -41.86
C LYS A 490 47.56 -40.50 -42.42
N ASN A 491 46.65 -40.94 -43.29
CA ASN A 491 45.52 -40.12 -43.71
C ASN A 491 44.52 -39.98 -42.57
N LEU A 492 44.03 -41.09 -42.01
CA LEU A 492 43.12 -41.09 -40.86
C LEU A 492 43.71 -40.43 -39.60
N GLU A 493 45.03 -40.42 -39.41
CA GLU A 493 45.74 -39.71 -38.34
C GLU A 493 45.72 -38.19 -38.61
N ARG A 494 45.88 -37.75 -39.86
CA ARG A 494 45.68 -36.33 -40.22
C ARG A 494 44.22 -35.91 -40.12
N ASP A 495 43.29 -36.77 -40.52
CA ASP A 495 41.84 -36.54 -40.44
C ASP A 495 41.38 -36.49 -38.96
N LEU A 496 41.97 -37.36 -38.12
CA LEU A 496 41.79 -37.36 -36.66
C LEU A 496 42.44 -36.13 -36.03
N ASP A 497 43.63 -35.71 -36.48
CA ASP A 497 44.30 -34.50 -35.99
C ASP A 497 43.56 -33.22 -36.36
N SER A 498 42.92 -33.15 -37.54
CA SER A 498 42.03 -32.03 -37.88
C SER A 498 40.76 -32.07 -37.04
N ALA A 499 40.10 -33.23 -36.93
CA ALA A 499 38.91 -33.39 -36.10
C ALA A 499 39.19 -33.13 -34.60
N ASN A 500 40.37 -33.48 -34.11
CA ASN A 500 40.81 -33.16 -32.75
C ASN A 500 41.05 -31.66 -32.57
N LYS A 501 41.68 -30.98 -33.55
CA LYS A 501 41.87 -29.52 -33.50
C LYS A 501 40.54 -28.77 -33.58
N GLU A 502 39.62 -29.19 -34.44
CA GLU A 502 38.25 -28.67 -34.50
C GLU A 502 37.51 -28.91 -33.17
N ALA A 503 37.64 -30.10 -32.57
CA ALA A 503 37.06 -30.40 -31.27
C ALA A 503 37.72 -29.62 -30.12
N GLU A 504 39.01 -29.29 -30.19
CA GLU A 504 39.69 -28.43 -29.20
C GLU A 504 39.31 -26.96 -29.36
N ILE A 505 39.14 -26.46 -30.59
CA ILE A 505 38.60 -25.13 -30.89
C ILE A 505 37.18 -25.02 -30.32
N LEU A 506 36.28 -25.95 -30.68
CA LEU A 506 34.90 -25.97 -30.16
C LEU A 506 34.84 -26.09 -28.62
N ARG A 507 35.75 -26.86 -28.00
CA ARG A 507 35.86 -26.93 -26.54
C ARG A 507 36.37 -25.62 -25.93
N HIS A 508 37.25 -24.89 -26.61
CA HIS A 508 37.76 -23.60 -26.16
C HIS A 508 36.67 -22.52 -26.28
N GLU A 509 35.98 -22.45 -27.42
CA GLU A 509 34.85 -21.56 -27.67
C GLU A 509 33.74 -21.79 -26.64
N HIS A 510 33.28 -23.03 -26.47
CA HIS A 510 32.29 -23.39 -25.45
C HIS A 510 32.76 -23.07 -24.01
N LYS A 511 34.07 -23.19 -23.72
CA LYS A 511 34.60 -22.78 -22.40
C LYS A 511 34.50 -21.26 -22.21
N VAL A 512 34.90 -20.47 -23.21
CA VAL A 512 34.81 -19.00 -23.18
C VAL A 512 33.35 -18.54 -23.10
N GLU A 513 32.45 -19.19 -23.84
CA GLU A 513 31.01 -18.92 -23.77
C GLU A 513 30.44 -19.22 -22.37
N MET A 514 30.78 -20.37 -21.77
CA MET A 514 30.40 -20.69 -20.38
C MET A 514 30.99 -19.73 -19.34
N GLU A 515 32.16 -19.14 -19.60
CA GLU A 515 32.81 -18.16 -18.73
C GLU A 515 32.17 -16.76 -18.88
N ASN A 516 31.74 -16.39 -20.10
CA ASN A 516 30.90 -15.23 -20.38
C ASN A 516 29.50 -15.36 -19.75
N ILE A 517 28.85 -16.51 -19.87
CA ILE A 517 27.54 -16.77 -19.24
C ILE A 517 27.66 -16.70 -17.72
N ARG A 518 28.72 -17.25 -17.12
CA ARG A 518 28.97 -17.15 -15.67
C ARG A 518 29.17 -15.71 -15.19
N THR A 519 29.91 -14.90 -15.94
CA THR A 519 30.14 -13.49 -15.58
C THR A 519 28.89 -12.64 -15.78
N GLN A 520 28.08 -12.90 -16.81
CA GLN A 520 26.75 -12.30 -16.96
C GLN A 520 25.82 -12.68 -15.80
N LEU A 521 25.77 -13.95 -15.40
CA LEU A 521 24.95 -14.42 -14.27
C LEU A 521 25.37 -13.76 -12.95
N GLY A 522 26.68 -13.73 -12.65
CA GLY A 522 27.20 -13.10 -11.45
C GLY A 522 26.96 -11.58 -11.39
N ASN A 523 26.96 -10.89 -12.53
CA ASN A 523 26.57 -9.49 -12.61
C ASN A 523 25.05 -9.32 -12.39
N SER A 524 24.24 -10.22 -12.95
CA SER A 524 22.78 -10.23 -12.78
C SER A 524 22.31 -10.49 -11.35
N ASP A 525 23.10 -11.19 -10.53
CA ASP A 525 22.82 -11.41 -9.10
C ASP A 525 23.19 -10.19 -8.24
N MET A 526 24.16 -9.37 -8.66
CA MET A 526 24.64 -8.21 -7.91
C MET A 526 23.73 -6.98 -8.05
N GLU A 527 23.11 -6.77 -9.20
CA GLU A 527 22.20 -5.64 -9.42
C GLU A 527 20.96 -5.64 -8.48
N PRO A 528 20.19 -6.74 -8.29
CA PRO A 528 19.08 -6.77 -7.35
C PRO A 528 19.52 -6.63 -5.89
N LEU A 529 20.73 -7.06 -5.53
CA LEU A 529 21.29 -6.82 -4.19
C LEU A 529 21.60 -5.33 -3.95
N LEU A 530 22.15 -4.63 -4.96
CA LEU A 530 22.38 -3.18 -4.90
C LEU A 530 21.06 -2.40 -4.89
N ALA A 531 20.06 -2.81 -5.67
CA ALA A 531 18.72 -2.22 -5.66
C ALA A 531 18.03 -2.43 -4.30
N LYS A 532 18.08 -3.65 -3.75
CA LYS A 532 17.58 -3.96 -2.39
C LYS A 532 18.27 -3.09 -1.34
N HIS A 533 19.59 -2.93 -1.38
CA HIS A 533 20.30 -2.11 -0.39
C HIS A 533 19.96 -0.61 -0.50
N LYS A 534 19.70 -0.09 -1.71
CA LYS A 534 19.16 1.27 -1.90
C LYS A 534 17.77 1.42 -1.27
N LEU A 535 16.85 0.49 -1.57
CA LEU A 535 15.50 0.47 -1.00
C LEU A 535 15.51 0.33 0.53
N GLU A 536 16.40 -0.49 1.10
CA GLU A 536 16.56 -0.61 2.56
C GLU A 536 17.07 0.69 3.19
N LYS A 537 17.97 1.43 2.51
CA LYS A 537 18.42 2.76 2.93
C LYS A 537 17.28 3.78 2.86
N GLU A 538 16.55 3.84 1.76
CA GLU A 538 15.38 4.72 1.59
C GLU A 538 14.31 4.43 2.65
N VAL A 539 13.98 3.17 2.90
CA VAL A 539 13.07 2.74 3.98
C VAL A 539 13.61 3.11 5.36
N SER A 540 14.92 3.11 5.59
CA SER A 540 15.51 3.58 6.87
C SER A 540 15.40 5.09 7.06
N ILE A 541 15.57 5.87 5.98
CA ILE A 541 15.43 7.33 5.98
C ILE A 541 13.96 7.71 6.21
N LEU A 542 13.04 7.15 5.43
CA LEU A 542 11.59 7.38 5.55
C LEU A 542 11.04 6.99 6.94
N LYS A 543 11.64 5.98 7.61
CA LYS A 543 11.33 5.65 9.01
C LYS A 543 11.79 6.73 9.98
N LEU A 544 13.02 7.24 9.84
CA LEU A 544 13.54 8.33 10.67
C LEU A 544 12.76 9.64 10.46
N GLU A 545 12.37 9.93 9.22
CA GLU A 545 11.47 11.05 8.90
C GLU A 545 10.11 10.88 9.56
N LEU A 546 9.47 9.71 9.45
CA LEU A 546 8.21 9.39 10.15
C LEU A 546 8.32 9.52 11.67
N GLU A 547 9.40 9.05 12.27
CA GLU A 547 9.65 9.19 13.72
C GLU A 547 9.81 10.66 14.12
N SER A 548 10.52 11.45 13.30
CA SER A 548 10.68 12.91 13.54
C SER A 548 9.37 13.68 13.38
N LEU A 549 8.52 13.29 12.41
CA LEU A 549 7.19 13.86 12.21
C LEU A 549 6.25 13.50 13.37
N ARG A 550 6.32 12.27 13.89
CA ARG A 550 5.64 11.89 15.14
C ARG A 550 6.12 12.74 16.31
N GLU A 551 7.42 12.82 16.58
CA GLU A 551 7.94 13.65 17.67
C GLU A 551 7.48 15.13 17.57
N THR A 552 7.40 15.70 16.37
CA THR A 552 6.94 17.10 16.20
C THR A 552 5.43 17.22 16.43
N LYS A 553 4.63 16.25 15.99
CA LYS A 553 3.18 16.24 16.21
C LYS A 553 2.81 15.93 17.66
N ASP A 554 3.53 15.05 18.34
CA ASP A 554 3.34 14.78 19.78
C ASP A 554 3.67 16.01 20.63
N ARG A 555 4.70 16.78 20.24
CA ARG A 555 5.02 18.09 20.85
C ARG A 555 3.95 19.14 20.56
N GLU A 556 3.41 19.18 19.34
CA GLU A 556 2.32 20.10 18.97
C GLU A 556 1.03 19.78 19.75
N ILE A 557 0.64 18.50 19.84
CA ILE A 557 -0.46 18.01 20.67
C ILE A 557 -0.23 18.41 22.13
N SER A 558 0.94 18.11 22.69
CA SER A 558 1.29 18.49 24.08
C SER A 558 1.15 20.00 24.32
N LEU A 559 1.55 20.85 23.37
CA LEU A 559 1.40 22.31 23.47
C LEU A 559 -0.07 22.76 23.38
N LEU A 560 -0.87 22.12 22.53
CA LEU A 560 -2.31 22.39 22.39
C LEU A 560 -3.09 21.93 23.62
N GLU A 561 -2.76 20.78 24.22
CA GLU A 561 -3.34 20.28 25.47
C GLU A 561 -3.03 21.22 26.65
N ASN A 562 -1.76 21.64 26.79
CA ASN A 562 -1.38 22.62 27.80
C ASN A 562 -2.11 23.97 27.60
N ARG A 563 -2.25 24.43 26.35
CA ARG A 563 -3.03 25.64 26.02
C ARG A 563 -4.52 25.47 26.34
N TYR A 564 -5.09 24.29 26.09
CA TYR A 564 -6.48 23.97 26.42
C TYR A 564 -6.71 23.97 27.94
N GLU A 565 -5.85 23.33 28.74
CA GLU A 565 -5.97 23.37 30.20
C GLU A 565 -5.77 24.77 30.78
N LEU A 566 -4.87 25.59 30.21
CA LEU A 566 -4.75 27.01 30.60
C LEU A 566 -6.03 27.79 30.31
N LEU A 567 -6.60 27.68 29.10
CA LEU A 567 -7.87 28.34 28.75
C LEU A 567 -9.05 27.82 29.58
N LYS A 568 -9.03 26.54 29.98
CA LYS A 568 -10.02 25.90 30.84
C LYS A 568 -9.90 26.36 32.30
N GLN A 569 -8.69 26.64 32.78
CA GLN A 569 -8.45 27.29 34.07
C GLN A 569 -8.86 28.77 34.06
N GLU A 570 -8.55 29.50 32.98
CA GLU A 570 -8.97 30.89 32.78
C GLU A 570 -10.49 31.01 32.74
N ASN A 571 -11.20 30.19 31.96
CA ASN A 571 -12.67 30.16 31.94
C ASN A 571 -13.28 29.84 33.32
N LYS A 572 -12.66 28.95 34.12
CA LYS A 572 -13.09 28.71 35.51
C LYS A 572 -12.92 29.96 36.38
N GLN A 573 -11.80 30.68 36.25
CA GLN A 573 -11.57 31.93 36.98
C GLN A 573 -12.54 33.04 36.55
N LEU A 574 -12.81 33.18 35.25
CA LEU A 574 -13.78 34.15 34.71
C LEU A 574 -15.21 33.84 35.17
N ASN A 575 -15.62 32.57 35.21
CA ASN A 575 -16.91 32.18 35.79
C ASN A 575 -16.98 32.47 37.29
N GLN A 576 -15.93 32.17 38.07
CA GLN A 576 -15.89 32.51 39.50
C GLN A 576 -15.94 34.04 39.75
N GLN A 577 -15.27 34.84 38.93
CA GLN A 577 -15.36 36.31 38.97
C GLN A 577 -16.77 36.80 38.62
N ARG A 578 -17.40 36.20 37.61
CA ARG A 578 -18.78 36.50 37.20
C ARG A 578 -19.78 36.14 38.30
N GLU A 579 -19.68 34.96 38.89
CA GLU A 579 -20.50 34.51 40.02
C GLU A 579 -20.33 35.44 41.23
N ALA A 580 -19.09 35.82 41.57
CA ALA A 580 -18.83 36.79 42.63
C ALA A 580 -19.42 38.18 42.33
N HIS A 581 -19.32 38.67 41.10
CA HIS A 581 -19.93 39.93 40.69
C HIS A 581 -21.46 39.86 40.71
N THR A 582 -22.06 38.80 40.15
CA THR A 582 -23.51 38.58 40.18
C THR A 582 -24.02 38.48 41.62
N GLY A 583 -23.31 37.79 42.52
CA GLY A 583 -23.64 37.74 43.94
C GLY A 583 -23.55 39.10 44.64
N GLN A 584 -22.56 39.94 44.30
CA GLN A 584 -22.48 41.32 44.79
C GLN A 584 -23.60 42.21 44.24
N SER A 585 -23.94 42.08 42.95
CA SER A 585 -25.08 42.78 42.34
C SER A 585 -26.41 42.35 42.97
N GLN A 586 -26.60 41.06 43.22
CA GLN A 586 -27.80 40.52 43.84
C GLN A 586 -27.94 40.98 45.30
N LYS A 587 -26.85 41.04 46.07
CA LYS A 587 -26.85 41.65 47.41
C LYS A 587 -27.27 43.11 47.38
N LYS A 588 -26.67 43.92 46.50
CA LYS A 588 -27.05 45.32 46.31
C LYS A 588 -28.51 45.49 45.88
N LEU A 589 -29.04 44.59 45.06
CA LEU A 589 -30.45 44.58 44.69
C LEU A 589 -31.36 44.24 45.89
N SER A 590 -31.00 43.27 46.73
CA SER A 590 -31.75 42.99 47.96
C SER A 590 -31.66 44.11 49.00
N GLU A 591 -30.51 44.79 49.11
CA GLU A 591 -30.31 45.97 49.96
C GLU A 591 -31.21 47.13 49.48
N ARG A 592 -31.21 47.43 48.17
CA ARG A 592 -32.11 48.46 47.59
C ARG A 592 -33.59 48.07 47.64
N GLN A 593 -33.94 46.79 47.53
CA GLN A 593 -35.33 46.36 47.70
C GLN A 593 -35.80 46.59 49.14
N ALA A 594 -34.99 46.24 50.13
CA ALA A 594 -35.30 46.50 51.54
C ALA A 594 -35.44 48.01 51.85
N GLU A 595 -34.59 48.87 51.25
CA GLU A 595 -34.75 50.33 51.32
C GLU A 595 -36.08 50.81 50.68
N ILE A 596 -36.46 50.25 49.52
CA ILE A 596 -37.72 50.56 48.84
C ILE A 596 -38.92 50.11 49.69
N ASP A 597 -38.87 48.92 50.28
CA ASP A 597 -39.93 48.38 51.12
C ASP A 597 -40.08 49.20 52.42
N GLU A 598 -38.98 49.65 53.04
CA GLU A 598 -39.02 50.56 54.19
C GLU A 598 -39.59 51.94 53.81
N LEU A 599 -39.19 52.49 52.66
CA LEU A 599 -39.76 53.76 52.17
C LEU A 599 -41.25 53.63 51.82
N ALA A 600 -41.68 52.51 51.24
CA ALA A 600 -43.09 52.22 50.98
C ALA A 600 -43.89 52.12 52.29
N GLN A 601 -43.34 51.45 53.31
CA GLN A 601 -43.95 51.40 54.64
C GLN A 601 -44.07 52.82 55.25
N ARG A 602 -43.00 53.62 55.27
CA ARG A 602 -43.04 55.00 55.76
C ARG A 602 -44.05 55.87 55.01
N CYS A 603 -44.18 55.69 53.69
CA CYS A 603 -45.21 56.37 52.89
C CYS A 603 -46.64 55.92 53.25
N SER A 604 -46.84 54.65 53.58
CA SER A 604 -48.11 54.12 54.10
C SER A 604 -48.43 54.72 55.47
N ASP A 605 -47.47 54.75 56.40
CA ASP A 605 -47.61 55.32 57.73
C ASP A 605 -47.96 56.82 57.69
N LEU A 606 -47.25 57.60 56.87
CA LEU A 606 -47.56 59.02 56.63
C LEU A 606 -48.92 59.22 55.95
N THR A 607 -49.38 58.28 55.12
CA THR A 607 -50.72 58.31 54.52
C THR A 607 -51.79 58.04 55.57
N MET A 608 -51.58 57.07 56.47
CA MET A 608 -52.47 56.81 57.61
C MET A 608 -52.50 57.99 58.58
N GLU A 609 -51.37 58.63 58.86
CA GLU A 609 -51.28 59.84 59.67
C GLU A 609 -52.04 61.01 59.02
N LYS A 610 -51.85 61.24 57.71
CA LYS A 610 -52.63 62.24 56.96
C LYS A 610 -54.14 61.98 57.00
N VAL A 611 -54.58 60.72 56.98
CA VAL A 611 -56.00 60.35 57.13
C VAL A 611 -56.51 60.63 58.56
N LYS A 612 -55.71 60.37 59.60
CA LYS A 612 -56.05 60.74 60.99
C LYS A 612 -56.17 62.26 61.15
N LEU A 613 -55.16 63.01 60.71
CA LEU A 613 -55.13 64.47 60.77
C LEU A 613 -56.29 65.10 59.97
N ASN A 614 -56.65 64.55 58.81
CA ASN A 614 -57.84 64.99 58.07
C ASN A 614 -59.15 64.74 58.84
N LYS A 615 -59.26 63.63 59.58
CA LYS A 615 -60.42 63.33 60.41
C LYS A 615 -60.50 64.26 61.63
N GLU A 616 -59.39 64.51 62.29
CA GLU A 616 -59.27 65.46 63.41
C GLU A 616 -59.57 66.90 62.96
N LEU A 617 -59.10 67.30 61.77
CA LEU A 617 -59.45 68.56 61.13
C LEU A 617 -60.96 68.67 60.83
N GLY A 618 -61.58 67.58 60.36
CA GLY A 618 -63.03 67.50 60.19
C GLY A 618 -63.79 67.73 61.50
N GLN A 619 -63.43 67.01 62.56
CA GLN A 619 -64.03 67.17 63.89
C GLN A 619 -63.81 68.58 64.48
N SER A 620 -62.66 69.19 64.20
CA SER A 620 -62.36 70.58 64.57
C SER A 620 -63.22 71.59 63.79
N GLN A 621 -63.51 71.32 62.51
CA GLN A 621 -64.42 72.15 61.70
C GLN A 621 -65.89 71.98 62.12
N GLU A 622 -66.31 70.76 62.45
CA GLU A 622 -67.65 70.46 62.98
C GLU A 622 -67.89 71.17 64.32
N SER A 623 -66.98 71.00 65.29
CA SER A 623 -67.07 71.69 66.59
C SER A 623 -66.94 73.21 66.46
N GLN A 624 -66.14 73.74 65.52
CA GLN A 624 -66.14 75.18 65.22
C GLN A 624 -67.48 75.64 64.62
N ALA A 625 -68.14 74.83 63.80
CA ALA A 625 -69.46 75.13 63.26
C ALA A 625 -70.56 75.07 64.34
N GLU A 626 -70.44 74.18 65.33
CA GLU A 626 -71.29 74.15 66.51
C GLU A 626 -71.07 75.39 67.39
N MET A 627 -69.82 75.73 67.72
CA MET A 627 -69.48 76.95 68.45
C MET A 627 -69.96 78.21 67.72
N LYS A 628 -69.96 78.24 66.38
CA LYS A 628 -70.56 79.33 65.58
C LYS A 628 -72.09 79.37 65.68
N LYS A 629 -72.77 78.22 65.71
CA LYS A 629 -74.23 78.15 65.96
C LYS A 629 -74.57 78.60 67.38
N GLU A 630 -73.78 78.20 68.37
CA GLU A 630 -73.91 78.60 69.78
C GLU A 630 -73.70 80.10 69.94
N LEU A 631 -72.63 80.65 69.35
CA LEU A 631 -72.35 82.09 69.34
C LEU A 631 -73.49 82.86 68.65
N ALA A 632 -74.03 82.37 67.52
CA ALA A 632 -75.20 82.97 66.88
C ALA A 632 -76.47 82.95 67.78
N ARG A 633 -76.73 81.85 68.51
CA ARG A 633 -77.81 81.79 69.53
C ARG A 633 -77.57 82.81 70.66
N VAL A 634 -76.33 82.94 71.13
CA VAL A 634 -75.96 83.90 72.18
C VAL A 634 -76.07 85.33 71.70
N THR A 635 -75.65 85.65 70.47
CA THR A 635 -75.83 86.96 69.85
C THR A 635 -77.31 87.29 69.66
N ALA A 636 -78.12 86.37 69.15
CA ALA A 636 -79.57 86.57 69.05
C ALA A 636 -80.24 86.79 70.42
N ARG A 637 -79.78 86.08 71.47
CA ARG A 637 -80.24 86.29 72.85
C ARG A 637 -79.76 87.63 73.42
N LEU A 638 -78.55 88.07 73.08
CA LEU A 638 -78.00 89.37 73.48
C LEU A 638 -78.74 90.50 72.76
N GLU A 639 -79.05 90.37 71.48
CA GLU A 639 -79.91 91.28 70.73
C GLU A 639 -81.31 91.36 71.36
N TYR A 640 -81.90 90.23 71.72
CA TYR A 640 -83.21 90.21 72.38
C TYR A 640 -83.15 90.94 73.73
N VAL A 641 -82.17 90.63 74.59
CA VAL A 641 -81.95 91.34 75.85
C VAL A 641 -81.64 92.83 75.64
N THR A 642 -80.97 93.20 74.55
CA THR A 642 -80.68 94.60 74.21
C THR A 642 -81.93 95.32 73.71
N LYS A 643 -82.79 94.66 72.93
CA LYS A 643 -84.10 95.17 72.50
C LYS A 643 -85.04 95.34 73.69
N GLU A 644 -85.08 94.39 74.63
CA GLU A 644 -85.83 94.54 75.89
C GLU A 644 -85.22 95.60 76.81
N PHE A 645 -83.90 95.75 76.87
CA PHE A 645 -83.24 96.82 77.64
C PHE A 645 -83.49 98.21 77.02
N ILE A 646 -83.55 98.32 75.69
CA ILE A 646 -83.96 99.54 74.99
C ILE A 646 -85.43 99.85 75.29
N LYS A 647 -86.35 98.89 75.19
CA LYS A 647 -87.75 99.07 75.62
C LYS A 647 -87.85 99.50 77.08
N TYR A 648 -87.10 98.89 78.00
CA TYR A 648 -87.07 99.32 79.40
C TYR A 648 -86.53 100.75 79.54
N ARG A 649 -85.47 101.10 78.81
CA ARG A 649 -84.93 102.47 78.78
C ARG A 649 -85.89 103.48 78.17
N GLU A 650 -86.75 103.08 77.23
CA GLU A 650 -87.78 103.95 76.63
C GLU A 650 -89.00 104.10 77.54
N LEU A 651 -89.48 102.99 78.13
CA LEU A 651 -90.62 102.96 79.05
C LEU A 651 -90.35 103.64 80.39
N TYR A 652 -89.11 103.58 80.89
CA TYR A 652 -88.70 104.16 82.19
C TYR A 652 -87.75 105.36 82.08
N GLY A 653 -87.25 105.71 80.88
CA GLY A 653 -86.32 106.83 80.68
C GLY A 653 -86.95 108.22 80.60
N SER A 654 -88.28 108.32 80.68
CA SER A 654 -89.05 109.58 80.62
C SER A 654 -89.82 109.88 81.91
N LYS A 655 -89.15 109.71 83.06
CA LYS A 655 -89.42 110.41 84.33
C LYS A 655 -88.19 110.33 85.24
N ALA A 656 -88.00 111.37 86.04
CA ALA A 656 -86.93 111.51 87.03
C ALA A 656 -87.53 111.47 88.46
N PRO A 657 -86.72 111.29 89.53
CA PRO A 657 -85.52 110.45 89.63
C PRO A 657 -85.50 109.66 90.96
N ASP A 658 -86.13 108.49 91.03
CA ASP A 658 -86.29 107.76 92.31
C ASP A 658 -85.22 106.68 92.59
N SER A 659 -84.66 106.78 93.81
CA SER A 659 -83.95 105.84 94.70
C SER A 659 -83.34 104.51 94.19
N GLU A 660 -84.01 103.74 93.33
CA GLU A 660 -83.64 102.34 93.05
C GLU A 660 -82.39 102.17 92.16
N THR A 661 -82.10 103.16 91.31
CA THR A 661 -80.91 103.14 90.42
C THR A 661 -79.59 103.02 91.19
N SER A 662 -79.53 103.52 92.43
CA SER A 662 -78.33 103.38 93.28
C SER A 662 -78.06 101.92 93.66
N ARG A 663 -79.08 101.18 94.12
CA ARG A 663 -78.98 99.75 94.43
C ARG A 663 -78.71 98.88 93.19
N PHE A 664 -79.15 99.32 92.01
CA PHE A 664 -78.86 98.63 90.75
C PHE A 664 -77.39 98.82 90.36
N ASN A 665 -76.86 100.04 90.45
CA ASN A 665 -75.45 100.35 90.20
C ASN A 665 -74.51 99.58 91.15
N GLU A 666 -74.87 99.43 92.42
CA GLU A 666 -74.08 98.68 93.41
C GLU A 666 -73.95 97.18 93.03
N LYS A 667 -75.05 96.53 92.66
CA LYS A 667 -75.03 95.15 92.12
C LYS A 667 -74.24 95.02 90.82
N TRP A 668 -74.26 96.03 89.96
CA TRP A 668 -73.41 96.07 88.77
C TRP A 668 -71.93 96.25 89.11
N ALA A 669 -71.58 97.05 90.12
CA ALA A 669 -70.22 97.20 90.61
C ALA A 669 -69.68 95.90 91.23
N GLU A 670 -70.48 95.17 92.00
CA GLU A 670 -70.13 93.82 92.47
C GLU A 670 -69.93 92.83 91.32
N LYS A 671 -70.86 92.82 90.35
CA LYS A 671 -70.74 91.98 89.15
C LYS A 671 -69.48 92.31 88.35
N PHE A 672 -69.09 93.58 88.26
CA PHE A 672 -67.86 94.03 87.60
C PHE A 672 -66.60 93.64 88.40
N ARG A 673 -66.62 93.72 89.73
CA ARG A 673 -65.54 93.21 90.59
C ARG A 673 -65.37 91.69 90.45
N SER A 674 -66.47 90.94 90.45
CA SER A 674 -66.49 89.49 90.23
C SER A 674 -65.92 89.13 88.85
N MET A 675 -66.34 89.84 87.80
CA MET A 675 -65.84 89.63 86.44
C MET A 675 -64.34 89.97 86.33
N LYS A 676 -63.89 91.06 86.96
CA LYS A 676 -62.46 91.42 87.06
C LYS A 676 -61.65 90.37 87.82
N GLN A 677 -62.16 89.80 88.91
CA GLN A 677 -61.50 88.72 89.64
C GLN A 677 -61.41 87.44 88.81
N LYS A 678 -62.47 87.06 88.08
CA LYS A 678 -62.45 85.92 87.16
C LYS A 678 -61.43 86.10 86.04
N LEU A 679 -61.45 87.25 85.35
CA LEU A 679 -60.48 87.57 84.30
C LEU A 679 -59.04 87.60 84.82
N LEU A 680 -58.79 88.07 86.04
CA LEU A 680 -57.46 88.02 86.67
C LEU A 680 -57.03 86.59 87.03
N HIS A 681 -57.96 85.72 87.42
CA HIS A 681 -57.68 84.31 87.70
C HIS A 681 -57.39 83.52 86.41
N GLU A 682 -58.14 83.81 85.35
CA GLU A 682 -57.97 83.25 84.00
C GLU A 682 -56.67 83.72 83.34
N LEU A 683 -56.32 85.01 83.47
CA LEU A 683 -54.99 85.52 83.10
C LEU A 683 -53.87 84.79 83.86
N LYS A 684 -54.06 84.50 85.16
CA LYS A 684 -53.07 83.78 85.97
C LYS A 684 -52.93 82.32 85.54
N SER A 685 -54.03 81.61 85.24
CA SER A 685 -53.93 80.24 84.73
C SER A 685 -53.28 80.19 83.34
N LEU A 686 -53.57 81.17 82.46
CA LEU A 686 -52.90 81.27 81.15
C LEU A 686 -51.41 81.65 81.27
N GLN A 687 -51.01 82.40 82.30
CA GLN A 687 -49.59 82.65 82.61
C GLN A 687 -48.89 81.38 83.16
N GLU A 688 -49.56 80.63 84.04
CA GLU A 688 -49.06 79.36 84.57
C GLU A 688 -48.97 78.28 83.48
N GLU A 689 -49.91 78.25 82.53
CA GLU A 689 -49.87 77.39 81.35
C GLU A 689 -48.73 77.77 80.38
N ASN A 690 -48.54 79.05 80.07
CA ASN A 690 -47.39 79.49 79.27
C ASN A 690 -46.06 79.11 79.93
N LEU A 691 -45.92 79.29 81.25
CA LEU A 691 -44.74 78.85 82.00
C LEU A 691 -44.53 77.32 81.96
N ALA A 692 -45.60 76.53 81.87
CA ALA A 692 -45.51 75.08 81.68
C ALA A 692 -45.10 74.70 80.25
N LEU A 693 -45.56 75.45 79.24
CA LEU A 693 -45.19 75.28 77.83
C LEU A 693 -43.72 75.70 77.57
N GLU A 694 -43.27 76.81 78.16
CA GLU A 694 -41.85 77.23 78.12
C GLU A 694 -40.94 76.19 78.76
N LYS A 695 -41.31 75.65 79.93
CA LYS A 695 -40.56 74.53 80.56
C LYS A 695 -40.48 73.30 79.65
N ARG A 696 -41.60 72.89 79.03
CA ARG A 696 -41.59 71.79 78.05
C ARG A 696 -40.74 72.08 76.81
N LEU A 697 -40.70 73.32 76.33
CA LEU A 697 -39.82 73.72 75.22
C LEU A 697 -38.35 73.63 75.62
N LEU A 698 -37.99 74.09 76.83
CA LEU A 698 -36.62 74.02 77.35
C LEU A 698 -36.18 72.58 77.63
N GLU A 699 -37.05 71.72 78.17
CA GLU A 699 -36.77 70.27 78.33
C GLU A 699 -36.54 69.59 76.98
N ASN A 700 -37.33 69.92 75.95
CA ASN A 700 -37.14 69.37 74.60
C ASN A 700 -35.88 69.90 73.91
N GLN A 701 -35.39 71.11 74.25
CA GLN A 701 -34.14 71.64 73.69
C GLN A 701 -32.86 71.03 74.30
N GLN A 702 -32.93 70.39 75.47
CA GLN A 702 -31.74 69.76 76.09
C GLN A 702 -31.34 68.39 75.51
N ARG A 703 -31.95 67.95 74.40
CA ARG A 703 -31.53 66.77 73.64
C ARG A 703 -30.86 67.17 72.31
N PRO A 704 -29.53 67.30 72.24
CA PRO A 704 -28.85 67.59 70.98
C PRO A 704 -28.99 66.43 69.99
N PRO A 705 -29.19 66.70 68.68
CA PRO A 705 -29.31 65.66 67.67
C PRO A 705 -27.96 64.94 67.44
N ARG A 706 -28.00 63.61 67.30
CA ARG A 706 -26.83 62.81 66.88
C ARG A 706 -26.56 63.01 65.39
N SER A 707 -25.74 64.00 65.04
CA SER A 707 -25.26 64.22 63.67
C SER A 707 -23.73 64.18 63.58
N ALA A 708 -23.23 63.07 63.02
CA ALA A 708 -21.90 62.85 62.43
C ALA A 708 -20.76 63.86 62.75
N SER A 709 -19.95 63.55 63.76
CA SER A 709 -18.53 63.92 63.80
C SER A 709 -17.76 62.83 64.57
N PRO A 710 -16.70 62.20 64.00
CA PRO A 710 -15.96 61.14 64.67
C PRO A 710 -15.01 61.70 65.75
N ASP A 711 -15.08 61.14 66.95
CA ASP A 711 -14.34 61.63 68.11
C ASP A 711 -12.89 61.10 68.11
N LEU A 712 -11.99 61.88 67.49
CA LEU A 712 -10.58 61.59 67.22
C LEU A 712 -9.70 61.18 68.43
N ARG A 713 -10.26 61.06 69.63
CA ARG A 713 -9.58 60.65 70.87
C ARG A 713 -9.83 59.19 71.27
N LYS A 714 -10.64 58.42 70.52
CA LYS A 714 -11.00 57.04 70.87
C LYS A 714 -10.33 55.94 70.03
N LEU A 715 -9.78 56.27 68.86
CA LEU A 715 -9.03 55.30 68.06
C LEU A 715 -7.67 55.00 68.69
N SER A 716 -7.29 53.72 68.71
CA SER A 716 -5.91 53.28 68.97
C SER A 716 -4.94 53.96 67.98
N LEU A 717 -4.12 54.89 68.48
CA LEU A 717 -3.11 55.61 67.69
C LEU A 717 -2.18 54.64 66.93
N GLN A 718 -1.91 53.46 67.51
CA GLN A 718 -1.06 52.45 66.92
C GLN A 718 -1.66 51.85 65.64
N ASP A 719 -2.98 51.58 65.60
CA ASP A 719 -3.63 51.04 64.40
C ASP A 719 -3.64 52.05 63.25
N GLN A 720 -3.80 53.34 63.57
CA GLN A 720 -3.70 54.43 62.60
C GLN A 720 -2.27 54.58 62.07
N VAL A 721 -1.26 54.53 62.96
CA VAL A 721 0.16 54.56 62.59
C VAL A 721 0.54 53.33 61.73
N ASP A 722 0.10 52.13 62.09
CA ASP A 722 0.36 50.91 61.32
C ASP A 722 -0.35 50.94 59.96
N TYR A 723 -1.58 51.47 59.88
CA TYR A 723 -2.27 51.68 58.61
C TYR A 723 -1.50 52.61 57.68
N TYR A 724 -1.04 53.77 58.17
CA TYR A 724 -0.27 54.70 57.34
C TYR A 724 1.13 54.16 56.99
N LYS A 725 1.81 53.41 57.88
CA LYS A 725 3.06 52.70 57.56
C LYS A 725 2.86 51.66 56.47
N LEU A 726 1.87 50.77 56.60
CA LEU A 726 1.56 49.74 55.60
C LEU A 726 1.15 50.35 54.26
N ARG A 727 0.35 51.43 54.28
CA ARG A 727 -0.01 52.19 53.07
C ARG A 727 1.22 52.82 52.42
N TYR A 728 2.09 53.47 53.19
CA TYR A 728 3.32 54.08 52.67
C TYR A 728 4.27 53.04 52.09
N HIS A 729 4.51 51.92 52.78
CA HIS A 729 5.31 50.82 52.25
C HIS A 729 4.73 50.25 50.96
N ARG A 730 3.40 50.06 50.86
CA ARG A 730 2.74 49.63 49.63
C ARG A 730 2.88 50.63 48.49
N GLU A 731 2.86 51.94 48.78
CA GLU A 731 3.05 53.01 47.79
C GLU A 731 4.51 53.04 47.30
N VAL A 732 5.48 52.89 48.20
CA VAL A 732 6.91 52.79 47.86
C VAL A 732 7.22 51.50 47.08
N GLU A 733 6.65 50.36 47.48
CA GLU A 733 6.72 49.10 46.71
C GLU A 733 6.10 49.27 45.32
N HIS A 734 4.95 49.95 45.18
CA HIS A 734 4.32 50.19 43.89
C HIS A 734 5.16 51.10 42.97
N ASN A 735 5.75 52.16 43.51
CA ASN A 735 6.65 53.03 42.75
C ASN A 735 7.96 52.32 42.36
N ASN A 736 8.47 51.41 43.20
CA ASN A 736 9.59 50.54 42.84
C ASN A 736 9.21 49.49 41.78
N ASP A 737 8.03 48.87 41.87
CA ASP A 737 7.48 47.98 40.83
C ASP A 737 7.39 48.73 39.48
N LEU A 738 6.83 49.95 39.48
CA LEU A 738 6.73 50.82 38.29
C LEU A 738 8.11 51.19 37.71
N LYS A 739 9.09 51.48 38.58
CA LYS A 739 10.48 51.76 38.17
C LYS A 739 11.13 50.54 37.55
N VAL A 740 11.02 49.36 38.16
CA VAL A 740 11.57 48.09 37.64
C VAL A 740 10.89 47.69 36.34
N MET A 741 9.57 47.89 36.20
CA MET A 741 8.87 47.69 34.92
C MET A 741 9.36 48.66 33.85
N ASN A 742 9.64 49.93 34.18
CA ASN A 742 10.25 50.88 33.25
C ASN A 742 11.69 50.48 32.86
N GLU A 743 12.52 50.05 33.81
CA GLU A 743 13.89 49.58 33.54
C GLU A 743 13.89 48.30 32.69
N TYR A 744 12.95 47.37 32.95
CA TYR A 744 12.73 46.19 32.13
C TYR A 744 12.24 46.54 30.73
N LEU A 745 11.23 47.41 30.59
CA LEU A 745 10.72 47.86 29.30
C LEU A 745 11.82 48.55 28.48
N ASN A 746 12.61 49.42 29.09
CA ASN A 746 13.77 50.04 28.46
C ASN A 746 14.84 49.00 28.08
N ARG A 747 15.05 47.95 28.88
CA ARG A 747 15.97 46.85 28.54
C ARG A 747 15.44 45.99 27.40
N VAL A 748 14.13 45.73 27.33
CA VAL A 748 13.46 45.02 26.23
C VAL A 748 13.50 45.85 24.96
N LEU A 749 13.18 47.16 25.00
CA LEU A 749 13.29 48.06 23.85
C LEU A 749 14.73 48.19 23.33
N ARG A 750 15.73 48.19 24.23
CA ARG A 750 17.16 48.12 23.86
C ARG A 750 17.56 46.74 23.32
N ALA A 751 16.88 45.67 23.70
CA ALA A 751 17.12 44.32 23.18
C ALA A 751 16.44 44.10 21.82
N SER A 752 15.21 44.57 21.63
CA SER A 752 14.47 44.47 20.37
C SER A 752 15.07 45.39 19.30
N SER A 753 15.46 46.62 19.63
CA SER A 753 16.20 47.48 18.69
C SER A 753 17.59 46.94 18.34
N ARG A 754 18.24 46.20 19.24
CA ARG A 754 19.47 45.43 18.93
C ARG A 754 19.17 44.20 18.07
N HIS A 755 18.09 43.48 18.32
CA HIS A 755 17.66 42.37 17.46
C HIS A 755 17.32 42.86 16.07
N VAL A 756 16.43 43.85 15.91
CA VAL A 756 16.12 44.46 14.62
C VAL A 756 17.37 44.98 13.91
N ARG A 757 18.36 45.56 14.62
CA ARG A 757 19.65 45.93 14.01
C ARG A 757 20.48 44.71 13.59
N LEU A 758 20.53 43.65 14.40
CA LEU A 758 21.23 42.41 14.05
C LEU A 758 20.53 41.65 12.91
N ASP A 759 19.21 41.72 12.82
CA ASP A 759 18.40 41.07 11.80
C ASP A 759 18.41 41.88 10.49
N ILE A 760 18.52 43.22 10.55
CA ILE A 760 18.93 44.05 9.41
C ILE A 760 20.34 43.67 8.96
N MET A 761 21.32 43.58 9.88
CA MET A 761 22.68 43.15 9.52
C MET A 761 22.72 41.70 9.00
N LYS A 762 21.82 40.81 9.43
CA LYS A 762 21.67 39.48 8.81
C LYS A 762 21.18 39.61 7.39
N LEU A 763 20.08 40.34 7.14
CA LEU A 763 19.56 40.55 5.78
C LEU A 763 20.61 41.21 4.86
N GLU A 764 21.43 42.12 5.38
CA GLU A 764 22.59 42.71 4.67
C GLU A 764 23.70 41.68 4.35
N ASN A 765 23.91 40.66 5.20
CA ASN A 765 24.90 39.59 4.99
C ASN A 765 24.34 38.38 4.20
N GLU A 766 23.07 38.06 4.35
CA GLU A 766 22.32 37.01 3.63
C GLU A 766 22.17 37.41 2.16
N ALA A 767 21.93 38.69 1.87
CA ALA A 767 22.02 39.28 0.53
C ALA A 767 23.42 39.18 -0.14
N LEU A 768 24.44 38.69 0.58
CA LEU A 768 25.81 38.49 0.10
C LEU A 768 26.34 37.05 0.29
N THR A 769 25.63 36.17 1.02
CA THR A 769 26.20 34.88 1.46
C THR A 769 25.16 33.76 1.53
N ASP A 770 24.77 33.21 0.38
CA ASP A 770 23.71 32.19 0.23
C ASP A 770 24.18 30.75 0.59
N LEU A 771 24.98 30.61 1.65
CA LEU A 771 25.58 29.36 2.11
C LEU A 771 25.77 29.31 3.64
N TRP A 772 25.00 28.42 4.28
CA TRP A 772 25.33 27.52 5.43
C TRP A 772 24.10 27.32 6.36
N PRO A 773 23.75 26.07 6.74
CA PRO A 773 22.49 25.77 7.43
C PRO A 773 22.51 25.97 8.96
N GLU A 774 21.32 25.90 9.55
CA GLU A 774 21.02 26.22 10.95
C GLU A 774 21.77 25.39 12.02
N TYR A 775 22.10 26.04 13.15
CA TYR A 775 22.51 25.38 14.39
C TYR A 775 21.36 25.34 15.41
N PRO A 776 20.65 24.20 15.59
CA PRO A 776 19.63 24.07 16.62
C PRO A 776 20.26 23.92 18.00
N TYR A 777 20.23 24.99 18.81
CA TYR A 777 20.79 25.05 20.16
C TYR A 777 19.97 24.22 21.18
N ARG A 778 19.99 22.87 21.07
CA ARG A 778 19.39 21.93 22.06
C ARG A 778 20.19 21.84 23.36
N GLY A 779 20.44 22.99 24.00
CA GLY A 779 21.08 23.08 25.31
C GLY A 779 20.17 22.56 26.42
N HIS A 780 20.51 21.42 27.02
CA HIS A 780 19.82 20.93 28.22
C HIS A 780 19.96 21.94 29.37
N LEU A 781 18.84 22.25 30.04
CA LEU A 781 18.81 23.17 31.16
C LEU A 781 19.64 22.62 32.33
N ARG A 782 20.84 23.20 32.54
CA ARG A 782 21.72 22.83 33.65
C ARG A 782 20.99 22.95 34.98
N PHE A 783 21.19 21.99 35.89
CA PHE A 783 20.51 21.95 37.20
C PHE A 783 20.57 23.28 37.97
N LYS A 784 21.70 24.00 37.91
CA LYS A 784 21.84 25.34 38.51
C LYS A 784 20.81 26.35 38.00
N THR A 785 20.46 26.31 36.71
CA THR A 785 19.43 27.17 36.11
C THR A 785 18.03 26.80 36.63
N VAL A 786 17.72 25.50 36.70
CA VAL A 786 16.45 25.00 37.24
C VAL A 786 16.32 25.34 38.73
N ALA A 787 17.37 25.14 39.53
CA ALA A 787 17.40 25.49 40.94
C ALA A 787 17.24 27.00 41.19
N LEU A 788 17.83 27.86 40.34
CA LEU A 788 17.63 29.31 40.39
C LEU A 788 16.19 29.71 39.99
N MET A 789 15.59 29.04 39.01
CA MET A 789 14.19 29.23 38.63
C MET A 789 13.23 28.83 39.76
N VAL A 790 13.43 27.66 40.39
CA VAL A 790 12.65 27.21 41.54
C VAL A 790 12.83 28.17 42.73
N LEU A 791 14.05 28.61 43.02
CA LEU A 791 14.31 29.61 44.06
C LEU A 791 13.63 30.95 43.77
N ALA A 792 13.58 31.38 42.51
CA ALA A 792 12.84 32.56 42.08
C ALA A 792 11.32 32.37 42.26
N MET A 793 10.76 31.23 41.86
CA MET A 793 9.34 30.89 42.06
C MET A 793 8.96 30.88 43.54
N VAL A 794 9.76 30.27 44.42
CA VAL A 794 9.54 30.29 45.88
C VAL A 794 9.62 31.70 46.45
N ARG A 795 10.52 32.55 45.95
CA ARG A 795 10.59 33.98 46.33
C ARG A 795 9.35 34.75 45.87
N VAL A 796 8.91 34.55 44.62
CA VAL A 796 7.68 35.16 44.08
C VAL A 796 6.44 34.71 44.85
N GLN A 797 6.34 33.42 45.21
CA GLN A 797 5.25 32.89 46.03
C GLN A 797 5.22 33.53 47.43
N ARG A 798 6.38 33.61 48.10
CA ARG A 798 6.48 34.26 49.42
C ARG A 798 6.14 35.76 49.35
N ALA A 799 6.57 36.45 48.30
CA ALA A 799 6.25 37.86 48.07
C ALA A 799 4.75 38.07 47.79
N SER A 800 4.12 37.23 46.94
CA SER A 800 2.70 37.35 46.62
C SER A 800 1.80 37.01 47.81
N THR A 801 2.17 36.02 48.63
CA THR A 801 1.45 35.75 49.90
C THR A 801 1.58 36.92 50.87
N LYS A 802 2.78 37.52 51.03
CA LYS A 802 2.95 38.71 51.88
C LYS A 802 2.11 39.88 51.38
N LYS A 803 2.16 40.19 50.08
CA LYS A 803 1.39 41.27 49.44
C LYS A 803 -0.13 41.08 49.59
N ARG A 804 -0.61 39.83 49.62
CA ARG A 804 -2.02 39.49 49.93
C ARG A 804 -2.36 39.76 51.40
N TRP A 805 -1.55 39.28 52.34
CA TRP A 805 -1.75 39.54 53.78
C TRP A 805 -1.69 41.03 54.12
N ASP A 806 -0.72 41.77 53.59
CA ASP A 806 -0.59 43.22 53.81
C ASP A 806 -1.79 43.98 53.20
N ALA A 807 -2.30 43.57 52.03
CA ALA A 807 -3.52 44.15 51.45
C ALA A 807 -4.78 43.86 52.28
N GLN A 808 -4.90 42.66 52.86
CA GLN A 808 -5.97 42.31 53.80
C GLN A 808 -5.86 43.14 55.10
N ARG A 809 -4.65 43.26 55.67
CA ARG A 809 -4.40 44.05 56.89
C ARG A 809 -4.68 45.55 56.68
N ILE A 810 -4.30 46.12 55.53
CA ILE A 810 -4.65 47.50 55.15
C ILE A 810 -6.17 47.69 55.07
N THR A 811 -6.90 46.71 54.53
CA THR A 811 -8.37 46.78 54.38
C THR A 811 -9.05 46.66 55.74
N TYR A 812 -8.62 45.72 56.58
CA TYR A 812 -9.09 45.54 57.96
C TYR A 812 -8.84 46.80 58.80
N LEU A 813 -7.61 47.32 58.83
CA LEU A 813 -7.29 48.55 59.57
C LEU A 813 -8.11 49.74 59.07
N ARG A 814 -8.29 49.89 57.75
CA ARG A 814 -9.17 50.94 57.18
C ARG A 814 -10.61 50.80 57.65
N GLN A 815 -11.15 49.58 57.74
CA GLN A 815 -12.50 49.32 58.23
C GLN A 815 -12.60 49.58 59.74
N LYS A 816 -11.64 49.11 60.54
CA LYS A 816 -11.56 49.36 61.99
C LYS A 816 -11.54 50.88 62.29
N ILE A 817 -10.70 51.62 61.57
CA ILE A 817 -10.58 53.09 61.66
C ILE A 817 -11.87 53.80 61.21
N ALA A 818 -12.57 53.29 60.20
CA ALA A 818 -13.80 53.90 59.69
C ALA A 818 -15.05 53.60 60.54
N LEU A 819 -15.02 52.56 61.38
CA LEU A 819 -16.15 52.10 62.19
C LEU A 819 -15.99 52.35 63.70
N ASP A 820 -14.83 52.84 64.14
CA ASP A 820 -14.48 53.10 65.56
C ASP A 820 -14.62 51.84 66.45
N GLN A 821 -14.38 50.65 65.86
CA GLN A 821 -14.62 49.35 66.48
C GLN A 821 -13.36 48.78 67.15
N ASP A 822 -13.16 49.11 68.43
CA ASP A 822 -12.06 48.54 69.22
C ASP A 822 -12.33 47.12 69.76
N ARG A 823 -13.49 46.53 69.44
CA ARG A 823 -13.80 45.12 69.75
C ARG A 823 -13.07 44.18 68.78
N VAL A 824 -11.97 43.62 69.26
CA VAL A 824 -11.21 42.57 68.58
C VAL A 824 -12.09 41.33 68.35
N THR A 825 -12.34 41.01 67.08
CA THR A 825 -12.71 39.67 66.61
C THR A 825 -11.60 39.18 65.69
N TRP A 826 -10.96 38.07 66.06
CA TRP A 826 -9.90 37.41 65.28
C TRP A 826 -10.46 36.70 64.04
#